data_AF-A0A2T0K5G6-F1
#
_entry.id   AF-A0A2T0K5G6-F1
#
_cell.length_a   1.000
_cell.length_b   1.000
_cell.length_c   1.000
_cell.angle_alpha   90.00
_cell.angle_beta   90.00
_cell.angle_gamma   90.00
#
_symmetry.space_group_name_H-M   'P 1'
#
loop_
_entity.id
_entity.type
_entity.pdbx_description
1 polymer ?
#
loop_
_entity_poly.entity_id
_entity_poly.type
_entity_poly.pdbx_seq_one_letter_code
_entity_poly.pdbx_strand_id
1 'polypeptide(L)'
;MTASIDRLLSVLRASGVDLTPAEVAEALWLAGRVDLSGLAPGPAVTTPGAPADPPRRPEERVELRLPVEPEAPDPGAPGEPPSADGPGEAPAPDGQVTFAAVPGRPLRFRTAEALPHSGRTMHALRPLKRQRLSPRRVALDEEATARQIAERRLWTPVWRPAPERWLHLTLVLDDTSVSGVWHRLGQEVRTMLERLGAFRTMRVVHLGLGDDGEVRVTRPGGARRSPPNLADRPGDHLVLLLGDCVGTPWHDGRMSRLLGRWSRSAPVAVLQPLPERLWSRTGLAPLPGRLFAPRAGAPASAYSFVSARRRRRLPDGSVPVPVLEIHPRWLTSWAHLVAGRTAGGIDAVVTPAGEVARPRRTTAGPSAEPAAEHRIRDFRAGASAPAYELARYLTVARPLSLAVMRLMQTVMLPGSLPSNLAEVLYGGLLRPLEASGAGADEQQFEFLPGVRHVLRESLEAGVPDLVHAAVSGYLEQHPERTGALFTALASLPRDGRDVPGAAEAFAGIDAEVLRRIIGGTGGTALPVRRAREQLTVLHLHGPATAVEVAPDLVVVTGGVADRATPGEYRAAHARLERLRAGLGLPPGRIVVVPGPSDVNEGRCRAYFRDQEADGLEPVPPYWPKWEPFAALTGQLPGGTPFQQHQPWQLYEFPALRTVVAALNSTIPISHLPGERHGGLGTAQVTWFADRLRDHADRGYLRIGVVHHDPVLATALAPHLDVILHGQDSGVHELELTGVPAVGAPEGAQLVELRPGALRVSGGGRTRTYAFGDHWWLTGDDPPAAPPVSGAPVGVERTDLLGRVAAAYRARRPDVPLAEQRPPEWPDGYLIVTPSGERRCAGVFDGDPDADVVERFVAEVVRRERPNGDAALVCRRPADATLEHRALDRGVRVTGLAEFQIGDHLLDFVREQAGRLAAHPRYRPELYLSPAAGDTDLLTLLRARTARPGGGIIAVSGDSGTGKSFLLRELARVLPTGDDPVVPILLDPPERGRRAPLDELIAARLVRGGAREVDAGHIRYLLAEGRFVLLCDGLDDIGVPSGYDSPRPWPIPALDGFTPWMVLVSRNESLLGEACAAYPADRVHRVRLDGSGAAEILG
;
A
#
# COMPACT_ATOMS: atom_id res chain seq x y z
N MET A 1 -24.65 39.51 33.62
CA MET A 1 -24.22 38.38 32.77
C MET A 1 -24.13 37.06 33.53
N THR A 2 -23.87 37.04 34.84
CA THR A 2 -23.81 35.84 35.69
C THR A 2 -25.09 34.97 35.67
N ALA A 3 -26.28 35.58 35.71
CA ALA A 3 -27.56 34.86 35.68
C ALA A 3 -27.83 34.02 34.40
N SER A 4 -27.07 34.25 33.31
CA SER A 4 -27.21 33.50 32.05
C SER A 4 -26.31 32.27 31.99
N ILE A 5 -25.18 32.27 32.71
CA ILE A 5 -24.22 31.15 32.71
C ILE A 5 -24.67 30.07 33.68
N ASP A 6 -25.18 30.44 34.85
CA ASP A 6 -25.68 29.47 35.84
C ASP A 6 -26.85 28.65 35.29
N ARG A 7 -27.70 29.30 34.47
CA ARG A 7 -28.82 28.62 33.79
C ARG A 7 -28.32 27.62 32.74
N LEU A 8 -27.29 27.97 31.96
CA LEU A 8 -26.66 27.07 30.99
C LEU A 8 -26.01 25.86 31.69
N LEU A 9 -25.26 26.10 32.77
CA LEU A 9 -24.62 25.06 33.57
C LEU A 9 -25.66 24.12 34.20
N SER A 10 -26.79 24.65 34.66
CA SER A 10 -27.87 23.83 35.23
C SER A 10 -28.51 22.89 34.20
N VAL A 11 -28.69 23.34 32.95
CA VAL A 11 -29.27 22.54 31.86
C VAL A 11 -28.29 21.46 31.37
N LEU A 12 -27.00 21.79 31.27
CA LEU A 12 -25.96 20.83 30.89
C LEU A 12 -25.79 19.73 31.94
N ARG A 13 -25.80 20.08 33.24
CA ARG A 13 -25.81 19.09 34.33
C ARG A 13 -27.06 18.22 34.33
N ALA A 14 -28.24 18.81 34.08
CA ALA A 14 -29.48 18.05 33.96
C ALA A 14 -29.48 17.08 32.77
N SER A 15 -28.64 17.32 31.76
CA SER A 15 -28.46 16.45 30.59
C SER A 15 -27.39 15.37 30.80
N GLY A 16 -26.83 15.24 32.02
CA GLY A 16 -25.81 14.26 32.36
C GLY A 16 -24.39 14.61 31.88
N VAL A 17 -24.18 15.86 31.45
CA VAL A 17 -22.91 16.34 30.89
C VAL A 17 -22.27 17.31 31.88
N ASP A 18 -21.34 16.81 32.69
CA ASP A 18 -20.62 17.60 33.70
C ASP A 18 -19.31 18.13 33.10
N LEU A 19 -19.35 19.37 32.59
CA LEU A 19 -18.22 20.01 31.93
C LEU A 19 -17.45 20.90 32.91
N THR A 20 -16.13 20.91 32.74
CA THR A 20 -15.25 21.81 33.49
C THR A 20 -15.42 23.27 33.04
N PRO A 21 -15.08 24.27 33.88
CA PRO A 21 -15.20 25.69 33.51
C PRO A 21 -14.44 26.06 32.23
N ALA A 22 -13.32 25.38 31.94
CA ALA A 22 -12.53 25.57 30.72
C ALA A 22 -13.29 25.06 29.48
N GLU A 23 -13.91 23.89 29.56
CA GLU A 23 -14.70 23.32 28.45
C GLU A 23 -15.96 24.13 28.17
N VAL A 24 -16.58 24.71 29.20
CA VAL A 24 -17.71 25.64 29.04
C VAL A 24 -17.26 26.91 28.32
N ALA A 25 -16.08 27.45 28.66
CA ALA A 25 -15.53 28.62 27.99
C ALA A 25 -15.17 28.32 26.53
N GLU A 26 -14.59 27.16 26.25
CA GLU A 26 -14.28 26.70 24.90
C GLU A 26 -15.54 26.45 24.07
N ALA A 27 -16.58 25.82 24.64
CA ALA A 27 -17.85 25.59 23.95
C ALA A 27 -18.56 26.91 23.61
N LEU A 28 -18.56 27.88 24.52
CA LEU A 28 -19.10 29.22 24.27
C LEU A 28 -18.28 29.98 23.21
N TRP A 29 -16.96 29.85 23.26
CA TRP A 29 -16.07 30.41 22.24
C TRP A 29 -16.31 29.76 20.86
N LEU A 30 -16.53 28.44 20.81
CA LEU A 30 -16.85 27.72 19.59
C LEU A 30 -18.21 28.13 19.04
N ALA A 31 -19.22 28.26 19.90
CA ALA A 31 -20.56 28.72 19.52
C ALA A 31 -20.54 30.13 18.91
N GLY A 32 -19.63 31.01 19.35
CA GLY A 32 -19.41 32.33 18.75
C GLY A 32 -18.68 32.31 17.40
N ARG A 33 -18.08 31.18 17.00
CA ARG A 33 -17.29 31.03 15.75
C ARG A 33 -17.93 30.09 14.72
N VAL A 34 -18.96 29.36 15.12
CA VAL A 34 -19.71 28.44 14.26
C VAL A 34 -21.06 29.06 13.93
N ASP A 35 -21.38 29.17 12.64
CA ASP A 35 -22.68 29.63 12.18
C ASP A 35 -23.72 28.51 12.37
N LEU A 36 -24.50 28.59 13.46
CA LEU A 36 -25.51 27.60 13.83
C LEU A 36 -26.88 27.83 13.16
N SER A 37 -26.98 28.80 12.24
CA SER A 37 -28.25 29.18 11.58
C SER A 37 -28.86 28.10 10.66
N GLY A 38 -28.24 26.91 10.55
CA GLY A 38 -28.72 25.77 9.77
C GLY A 38 -29.39 24.64 10.57
N LEU A 39 -29.44 24.72 11.91
CA LEU A 39 -30.12 23.72 12.75
C LEU A 39 -31.54 24.21 13.07
N ALA A 40 -32.52 23.79 12.28
CA ALA A 40 -33.92 23.94 12.67
C ALA A 40 -34.19 23.07 13.92
N PRO A 41 -34.85 23.58 14.96
CA PRO A 41 -35.25 22.77 16.10
C PRO A 41 -36.33 21.77 15.66
N GLY A 42 -36.08 20.47 15.89
CA GLY A 42 -37.08 19.41 15.72
C GLY A 42 -38.27 19.60 16.67
N PRO A 43 -39.42 18.97 16.37
CA PRO A 43 -40.68 19.28 17.03
C PRO A 43 -40.64 18.88 18.51
N ALA A 44 -41.02 19.82 19.37
CA ALA A 44 -41.20 19.57 20.79
C ALA A 44 -42.38 18.61 21.00
N VAL A 45 -42.14 17.53 21.74
CA VAL A 45 -43.18 16.61 22.22
C VAL A 45 -43.98 17.34 23.31
N THR A 46 -45.23 17.68 23.02
CA THR A 46 -46.23 18.06 24.02
C THR A 46 -47.28 16.96 24.13
N THR A 47 -47.41 16.37 25.32
CA THR A 47 -48.50 15.46 25.73
C THR A 47 -49.64 16.28 26.41
N PRO A 48 -50.83 15.72 26.67
CA PRO A 48 -52.09 16.18 26.09
C PRO A 48 -53.05 16.89 27.08
N GLY A 49 -53.97 17.70 26.54
CA GLY A 49 -55.10 18.26 27.30
C GLY A 49 -56.08 19.04 26.42
N ALA A 50 -57.20 18.43 26.07
CA ALA A 50 -58.40 19.04 25.47
C ALA A 50 -59.40 19.44 26.58
N PRO A 51 -60.62 19.97 26.29
CA PRO A 51 -61.16 20.70 25.12
C PRO A 51 -61.92 22.00 25.51
N ALA A 52 -62.19 22.91 24.56
CA ALA A 52 -63.43 23.72 24.52
C ALA A 52 -63.53 24.50 23.20
N ASP A 53 -64.72 24.47 22.61
CA ASP A 53 -65.13 24.87 21.24
C ASP A 53 -66.13 26.07 21.33
N PRO A 54 -66.90 26.44 20.28
CA PRO A 54 -66.74 27.47 19.23
C PRO A 54 -67.73 28.67 19.40
N PRO A 55 -67.98 29.60 18.41
CA PRO A 55 -68.92 29.36 17.28
C PRO A 55 -68.56 30.06 15.93
N ARG A 56 -68.61 29.34 14.78
CA ARG A 56 -69.69 29.25 13.73
C ARG A 56 -69.78 30.44 12.74
N ARG A 57 -69.37 30.25 11.47
CA ARG A 57 -70.14 29.83 10.25
C ARG A 57 -70.48 31.07 9.37
N PRO A 58 -70.72 30.94 8.04
CA PRO A 58 -71.12 29.73 7.30
C PRO A 58 -70.33 29.46 6.00
N GLU A 59 -70.16 28.19 5.65
CA GLU A 59 -70.37 27.76 4.26
C GLU A 59 -71.15 26.45 4.29
N GLU A 60 -72.16 26.39 3.43
CA GLU A 60 -73.16 25.35 3.32
C GLU A 60 -72.58 24.03 2.81
N ARG A 61 -73.13 22.96 3.39
CA ARG A 61 -73.01 21.58 2.96
C ARG A 61 -74.01 21.31 1.86
N VAL A 62 -73.60 20.53 0.86
CA VAL A 62 -74.49 19.57 0.19
C VAL A 62 -73.86 18.20 0.30
N GLU A 63 -74.62 17.29 0.89
CA GLU A 63 -74.38 15.86 1.00
C GLU A 63 -74.74 15.13 -0.29
N LEU A 64 -74.04 14.00 -0.51
CA LEU A 64 -74.53 12.75 -1.09
C LEU A 64 -75.16 12.78 -2.50
N ARG A 65 -74.44 12.17 -3.45
CA ARG A 65 -74.93 11.06 -4.28
C ARG A 65 -73.77 10.41 -5.03
N LEU A 66 -73.36 9.24 -4.57
CA LEU A 66 -72.68 8.26 -5.42
C LEU A 66 -73.68 7.82 -6.51
N PRO A 67 -73.29 7.79 -7.79
CA PRO A 67 -73.99 6.95 -8.75
C PRO A 67 -73.72 5.49 -8.41
N VAL A 68 -74.83 4.82 -8.18
CA VAL A 68 -75.06 3.38 -8.07
C VAL A 68 -74.65 2.68 -9.37
N GLU A 69 -74.34 1.39 -9.19
CA GLU A 69 -74.03 0.33 -10.16
C GLU A 69 -75.02 0.22 -11.35
N PRO A 70 -74.78 -0.73 -12.26
CA PRO A 70 -75.80 -1.75 -12.44
C PRO A 70 -75.37 -3.08 -11.82
N GLU A 71 -76.34 -3.60 -11.08
CA GLU A 71 -76.44 -4.78 -10.24
C GLU A 71 -75.73 -6.06 -10.71
N ALA A 72 -75.30 -6.81 -9.68
CA ALA A 72 -74.74 -8.16 -9.71
C ALA A 72 -75.71 -9.24 -10.23
N PRO A 73 -75.20 -10.49 -10.38
CA PRO A 73 -75.65 -11.45 -9.37
C PRO A 73 -74.51 -12.20 -8.65
N ASP A 74 -74.55 -12.07 -7.33
CA ASP A 74 -74.39 -13.06 -6.24
C ASP A 74 -73.16 -14.01 -6.18
N PRO A 75 -72.37 -13.99 -5.08
CA PRO A 75 -71.49 -15.08 -4.68
C PRO A 75 -72.24 -16.05 -3.73
N GLY A 76 -72.79 -17.13 -4.29
CA GLY A 76 -73.20 -18.30 -3.52
C GLY A 76 -72.04 -19.30 -3.36
N ALA A 77 -71.61 -19.58 -2.12
CA ALA A 77 -71.14 -20.92 -1.75
C ALA A 77 -72.36 -21.69 -1.19
N PRO A 78 -72.51 -23.03 -1.33
CA PRO A 78 -71.45 -24.05 -1.39
C PRO A 78 -71.64 -25.10 -2.52
N GLY A 79 -70.58 -25.82 -2.90
CA GLY A 79 -70.76 -26.99 -3.77
C GLY A 79 -69.48 -27.52 -4.40
N GLU A 80 -68.97 -28.58 -3.78
CA GLU A 80 -67.92 -29.48 -4.24
C GLU A 80 -68.34 -30.28 -5.51
N PRO A 81 -67.49 -31.20 -6.00
CA PRO A 81 -66.70 -31.29 -7.27
C PRO A 81 -67.53 -31.93 -8.44
N PRO A 82 -67.06 -32.56 -9.56
CA PRO A 82 -65.72 -33.04 -9.97
C PRO A 82 -65.36 -33.01 -11.50
N SER A 83 -64.17 -33.56 -11.81
CA SER A 83 -63.80 -34.29 -13.06
C SER A 83 -63.50 -33.47 -14.33
N ALA A 84 -62.23 -33.50 -14.81
CA ALA A 84 -61.71 -34.36 -15.91
C ALA A 84 -62.30 -33.95 -17.28
N ASP A 85 -61.58 -33.61 -18.34
CA ASP A 85 -60.31 -34.10 -18.92
C ASP A 85 -59.69 -32.98 -19.81
N GLY A 86 -58.39 -33.09 -20.13
CA GLY A 86 -57.66 -32.17 -21.03
C GLY A 86 -58.02 -32.35 -22.52
N PRO A 87 -57.09 -32.13 -23.48
CA PRO A 87 -55.90 -31.28 -23.52
C PRO A 87 -55.91 -30.31 -24.74
N GLY A 88 -55.10 -29.25 -24.74
CA GLY A 88 -54.89 -28.42 -25.94
C GLY A 88 -53.88 -27.29 -25.74
N GLU A 89 -52.73 -27.40 -26.41
CA GLU A 89 -51.59 -26.49 -26.39
C GLU A 89 -51.87 -25.06 -26.88
N ALA A 90 -51.28 -24.07 -26.20
CA ALA A 90 -50.50 -22.96 -26.78
C ALA A 90 -49.79 -22.15 -25.66
N PRO A 91 -48.48 -21.86 -25.74
CA PRO A 91 -47.82 -20.98 -24.78
C PRO A 91 -48.17 -19.51 -25.07
N ALA A 92 -48.83 -18.86 -24.12
CA ALA A 92 -49.12 -17.42 -24.12
C ALA A 92 -47.85 -16.60 -23.79
N PRO A 93 -47.77 -15.33 -24.24
CA PRO A 93 -46.60 -14.47 -24.01
C PRO A 93 -46.52 -14.07 -22.53
N ASP A 94 -45.35 -14.23 -21.92
CA ASP A 94 -45.06 -13.82 -20.53
C ASP A 94 -45.29 -12.30 -20.34
N GLY A 95 -46.51 -11.98 -19.90
CA GLY A 95 -46.91 -10.68 -19.38
C GLY A 95 -46.52 -10.55 -17.91
N GLN A 96 -46.00 -9.37 -17.56
CA GLN A 96 -45.82 -8.85 -16.19
C GLN A 96 -45.37 -9.86 -15.13
N VAL A 97 -44.06 -10.05 -15.04
CA VAL A 97 -43.43 -10.69 -13.87
C VAL A 97 -43.62 -9.77 -12.66
N THR A 98 -44.64 -10.05 -11.86
CA THR A 98 -44.76 -9.53 -10.49
C THR A 98 -43.95 -10.44 -9.58
N PHE A 99 -42.83 -9.93 -9.06
CA PHE A 99 -41.99 -10.70 -8.15
C PHE A 99 -42.62 -10.68 -6.75
N ALA A 100 -42.94 -11.85 -6.21
CA ALA A 100 -43.39 -12.00 -4.83
C ALA A 100 -42.26 -11.58 -3.86
N ALA A 101 -42.61 -10.83 -2.81
CA ALA A 101 -41.68 -10.41 -1.78
C ALA A 101 -41.19 -11.63 -0.97
N VAL A 102 -39.91 -11.96 -1.10
CA VAL A 102 -39.28 -13.07 -0.38
C VAL A 102 -38.82 -12.61 1.00
N PRO A 103 -39.12 -13.34 2.10
CA PRO A 103 -38.55 -13.05 3.41
C PRO A 103 -37.05 -13.41 3.40
N GLY A 104 -36.19 -12.41 3.53
CA GLY A 104 -34.73 -12.59 3.59
C GLY A 104 -34.08 -11.59 4.53
N ARG A 105 -32.96 -11.96 5.15
CA ARG A 105 -32.25 -11.06 6.07
C ARG A 105 -31.27 -10.18 5.28
N PRO A 106 -31.28 -8.84 5.45
CA PRO A 106 -30.39 -7.96 4.70
C PRO A 106 -28.94 -8.12 5.19
N LEU A 107 -28.06 -8.56 4.30
CA LEU A 107 -26.61 -8.58 4.47
C LEU A 107 -25.98 -7.41 3.75
N ARG A 108 -25.05 -6.71 4.40
CA ARG A 108 -24.39 -5.52 3.85
C ARG A 108 -22.96 -5.82 3.44
N PHE A 109 -22.63 -5.57 2.18
CA PHE A 109 -21.30 -5.83 1.61
C PHE A 109 -20.68 -4.55 1.04
N ARG A 110 -19.33 -4.47 1.04
CA ARG A 110 -18.58 -3.38 0.39
C ARG A 110 -18.42 -3.64 -1.11
N THR A 111 -18.59 -2.61 -1.94
CA THR A 111 -18.24 -2.67 -3.37
C THR A 111 -16.86 -2.07 -3.66
N ALA A 112 -16.26 -2.43 -4.79
CA ALA A 112 -15.05 -1.81 -5.34
C ALA A 112 -15.20 -0.28 -5.52
N GLU A 113 -14.08 0.46 -5.38
CA GLU A 113 -14.00 1.91 -5.63
C GLU A 113 -14.36 2.23 -7.09
N ALA A 114 -15.18 3.27 -7.33
CA ALA A 114 -15.56 3.69 -8.67
C ALA A 114 -14.47 4.51 -9.40
N LEU A 115 -13.56 5.14 -8.66
CA LEU A 115 -12.46 5.95 -9.16
C LEU A 115 -11.10 5.30 -8.87
N PRO A 116 -10.61 4.39 -9.74
CA PRO A 116 -9.30 3.78 -9.57
C PRO A 116 -8.17 4.84 -9.69
N HIS A 117 -7.08 4.66 -8.95
CA HIS A 117 -5.88 5.51 -8.98
C HIS A 117 -6.09 6.99 -8.55
N SER A 118 -6.97 7.24 -7.58
CA SER A 118 -7.26 8.58 -7.04
C SER A 118 -6.02 9.46 -6.79
N GLY A 119 -4.91 8.89 -6.29
CA GLY A 119 -3.65 9.61 -6.08
C GLY A 119 -2.98 10.14 -7.36
N ARG A 120 -2.99 9.38 -8.46
CA ARG A 120 -2.46 9.83 -9.76
C ARG A 120 -3.35 10.93 -10.37
N THR A 121 -4.66 10.79 -10.20
CA THR A 121 -5.67 11.78 -10.64
C THR A 121 -5.53 13.09 -9.86
N MET A 122 -5.28 13.03 -8.55
CA MET A 122 -4.95 14.21 -7.74
C MET A 122 -3.67 14.89 -8.19
N HIS A 123 -2.63 14.12 -8.52
CA HIS A 123 -1.37 14.69 -9.03
C HIS A 123 -1.56 15.40 -10.37
N ALA A 124 -2.37 14.83 -11.28
CA ALA A 124 -2.71 15.43 -12.59
C ALA A 124 -3.36 16.82 -12.47
N LEU A 125 -4.14 17.05 -11.41
CA LEU A 125 -4.84 18.31 -11.16
C LEU A 125 -4.02 19.33 -10.35
N ARG A 126 -2.80 18.98 -9.91
CA ARG A 126 -1.90 19.88 -9.15
C ARG A 126 -1.64 21.24 -9.81
N PRO A 127 -1.56 21.39 -11.15
CA PRO A 127 -1.42 22.70 -11.79
C PRO A 127 -2.52 23.71 -11.43
N LEU A 128 -3.71 23.25 -11.02
CA LEU A 128 -4.80 24.12 -10.57
C LEU A 128 -4.56 24.76 -9.19
N LYS A 129 -3.60 24.25 -8.39
CA LYS A 129 -3.24 24.78 -7.04
C LYS A 129 -2.47 26.10 -7.07
N ARG A 130 -2.56 26.85 -8.17
CA ARG A 130 -1.96 28.18 -8.30
C ARG A 130 -2.52 29.12 -7.22
N GLN A 131 -1.64 29.90 -6.59
CA GLN A 131 -2.03 30.96 -5.67
C GLN A 131 -2.07 32.30 -6.40
N ARG A 132 -2.99 33.17 -6.00
CA ARG A 132 -3.09 34.55 -6.46
C ARG A 132 -3.01 35.46 -5.24
N LEU A 133 -2.45 36.65 -5.39
CA LEU A 133 -2.52 37.67 -4.36
C LEU A 133 -3.98 38.14 -4.22
N SER A 134 -4.48 38.14 -2.98
CA SER A 134 -5.82 38.62 -2.68
C SER A 134 -5.87 40.14 -2.79
N PRO A 135 -6.85 40.72 -3.51
CA PRO A 135 -7.02 42.17 -3.55
C PRO A 135 -7.69 42.72 -2.29
N ARG A 136 -8.23 41.85 -1.41
CA ARG A 136 -9.00 42.25 -0.21
C ARG A 136 -8.40 41.77 1.10
N ARG A 137 -7.66 40.66 1.09
CA ARG A 137 -6.98 40.14 2.28
C ARG A 137 -5.51 40.57 2.25
N VAL A 138 -5.07 41.17 3.34
CA VAL A 138 -3.67 41.47 3.61
C VAL A 138 -3.16 40.60 4.75
N ALA A 139 -1.86 40.27 4.71
CA ALA A 139 -1.14 39.56 5.76
C ALA A 139 0.02 40.44 6.23
N LEU A 140 0.42 40.27 7.49
CA LEU A 140 1.60 40.94 8.02
C LEU A 140 2.85 40.42 7.30
N ASP A 141 3.68 41.32 6.81
CA ASP A 141 5.03 40.99 6.37
C ASP A 141 5.95 41.07 7.60
N GLU A 142 6.08 39.95 8.29
CA GLU A 142 6.83 39.87 9.56
C GLU A 142 8.29 40.32 9.38
N GLU A 143 8.93 39.92 8.28
CA GLU A 143 10.32 40.25 8.01
C GLU A 143 10.49 41.73 7.64
N ALA A 144 9.64 42.28 6.77
CA ALA A 144 9.67 43.70 6.46
C ALA A 144 9.30 44.57 7.67
N THR A 145 8.37 44.10 8.52
CA THR A 145 8.01 44.76 9.78
C THR A 145 9.17 44.74 10.76
N ALA A 146 9.83 43.59 10.96
CA ALA A 146 10.99 43.48 11.84
C ALA A 146 12.16 44.34 11.35
N ARG A 147 12.43 44.35 10.04
CA ARG A 147 13.47 45.20 9.42
C ARG A 147 13.16 46.69 9.61
N GLN A 148 11.91 47.11 9.40
CA GLN A 148 11.50 48.50 9.61
C GLN A 148 11.60 48.93 11.08
N ILE A 149 11.25 48.05 12.03
CA ILE A 149 11.40 48.32 13.46
C ILE A 149 12.89 48.45 13.82
N ALA A 150 13.73 47.55 13.30
CA ALA A 150 15.17 47.56 13.56
C ALA A 150 15.85 48.83 13.00
N GLU A 151 15.49 49.24 11.78
CA GLU A 151 16.13 50.36 11.08
C GLU A 151 15.58 51.73 11.50
N ARG A 152 14.26 51.85 11.67
CA ARG A 152 13.58 53.15 11.83
C ARG A 152 12.99 53.36 13.22
N ARG A 153 13.01 52.33 14.08
CA ARG A 153 12.36 52.31 15.41
C ARG A 153 10.87 52.68 15.39
N LEU A 154 10.21 52.49 14.24
CA LEU A 154 8.78 52.70 14.07
C LEU A 154 8.05 51.36 14.17
N TRP A 155 7.22 51.21 15.20
CA TRP A 155 6.42 50.01 15.48
C TRP A 155 5.13 49.97 14.68
N THR A 156 5.26 50.08 13.36
CA THR A 156 4.11 50.07 12.43
C THR A 156 4.18 48.81 11.55
N PRO A 157 3.13 47.97 11.54
CA PRO A 157 3.12 46.74 10.75
C PRO A 157 3.16 47.04 9.24
N VAL A 158 4.03 46.32 8.52
CA VAL A 158 4.09 46.34 7.05
C VAL A 158 3.15 45.27 6.53
N TRP A 159 2.16 45.68 5.72
CA TRP A 159 1.15 44.77 5.19
C TRP A 159 1.45 44.40 3.74
N ARG A 160 1.28 43.13 3.40
CA ARG A 160 1.36 42.62 2.02
C ARG A 160 0.08 41.89 1.63
N PRO A 161 -0.34 41.91 0.35
CA PRO A 161 -1.46 41.10 -0.12
C PRO A 161 -1.29 39.61 0.24
N ALA A 162 -2.30 39.02 0.88
CA ALA A 162 -2.23 37.62 1.32
C ALA A 162 -2.41 36.68 0.11
N PRO A 163 -1.67 35.57 0.02
CA PRO A 163 -1.91 34.56 -1.01
C PRO A 163 -3.25 33.85 -0.76
N GLU A 164 -4.08 33.73 -1.79
CA GLU A 164 -5.34 33.01 -1.77
C GLU A 164 -5.46 32.02 -2.94
N ARG A 165 -6.35 31.03 -2.79
CA ARG A 165 -6.70 30.10 -3.88
C ARG A 165 -7.44 30.87 -4.97
N TRP A 166 -6.97 30.75 -6.20
CA TRP A 166 -7.46 31.57 -7.30
C TRP A 166 -8.84 31.14 -7.83
N LEU A 167 -9.18 29.84 -7.85
CA LEU A 167 -10.42 29.35 -8.48
C LEU A 167 -11.54 28.99 -7.50
N HIS A 168 -12.79 29.16 -7.93
CA HIS A 168 -14.01 28.57 -7.35
C HIS A 168 -14.54 27.44 -8.24
N LEU A 169 -14.87 26.27 -7.69
CA LEU A 169 -15.38 25.13 -8.47
C LEU A 169 -16.89 24.94 -8.30
N THR A 170 -17.59 24.74 -9.42
CA THR A 170 -18.94 24.14 -9.45
C THR A 170 -18.85 22.78 -10.14
N LEU A 171 -19.02 21.71 -9.36
CA LEU A 171 -19.16 20.35 -9.86
C LEU A 171 -20.64 20.08 -10.15
N VAL A 172 -20.94 19.77 -11.41
CA VAL A 172 -22.30 19.50 -11.90
C VAL A 172 -22.41 18.01 -12.17
N LEU A 173 -23.35 17.34 -11.52
CA LEU A 173 -23.65 15.92 -11.73
C LEU A 173 -24.88 15.82 -12.63
N ASP A 174 -24.74 15.11 -13.75
CA ASP A 174 -25.84 14.90 -14.70
C ASP A 174 -26.68 13.69 -14.29
N ASP A 175 -27.91 13.94 -13.83
CA ASP A 175 -28.92 12.92 -13.52
C ASP A 175 -30.06 12.93 -14.55
N THR A 176 -29.81 13.40 -15.79
CA THR A 176 -30.83 13.44 -16.87
C THR A 176 -31.01 12.11 -17.62
N SER A 177 -30.15 11.13 -17.39
CA SER A 177 -30.22 9.75 -17.92
C SER A 177 -30.58 8.75 -16.81
N VAL A 178 -30.58 7.44 -17.13
CA VAL A 178 -31.00 6.35 -16.22
C VAL A 178 -30.39 6.54 -14.82
N SER A 179 -31.29 6.69 -13.84
CA SER A 179 -30.99 7.15 -12.49
C SER A 179 -29.93 6.29 -11.80
N GLY A 180 -28.83 6.91 -11.38
CA GLY A 180 -27.99 6.38 -10.30
C GLY A 180 -26.65 5.75 -10.68
N VAL A 181 -26.43 5.37 -11.94
CA VAL A 181 -25.22 4.62 -12.37
C VAL A 181 -23.92 5.33 -11.98
N TRP A 182 -23.91 6.67 -12.05
CA TRP A 182 -22.72 7.50 -11.82
C TRP A 182 -22.74 8.28 -10.51
N HIS A 183 -23.78 8.11 -9.67
CA HIS A 183 -23.91 8.89 -8.44
C HIS A 183 -22.71 8.67 -7.51
N ARG A 184 -22.30 7.41 -7.33
CA ARG A 184 -21.13 7.04 -6.53
C ARG A 184 -19.82 7.59 -7.09
N LEU A 185 -19.62 7.50 -8.41
CA LEU A 185 -18.48 8.10 -9.09
C LEU A 185 -18.44 9.62 -8.85
N GLY A 186 -19.60 10.28 -8.89
CA GLY A 186 -19.75 11.69 -8.55
C GLY A 186 -19.32 12.02 -7.12
N GLN A 187 -19.68 11.20 -6.12
CA GLN A 187 -19.26 11.39 -4.74
C GLN A 187 -17.75 11.15 -4.54
N GLU A 188 -17.18 10.16 -5.21
CA GLU A 188 -15.74 9.87 -5.15
C GLU A 188 -14.91 10.99 -5.81
N VAL A 189 -15.35 11.48 -6.99
CA VAL A 189 -14.76 12.66 -7.66
C VAL A 189 -14.89 13.90 -6.78
N ARG A 190 -16.04 14.11 -6.15
CA ARG A 190 -16.24 15.20 -5.19
C ARG A 190 -15.20 15.13 -4.07
N THR A 191 -15.12 14.00 -3.38
CA THR A 191 -14.20 13.77 -2.26
C THR A 191 -12.75 14.00 -2.68
N MET A 192 -12.37 13.54 -3.88
CA MET A 192 -11.04 13.75 -4.44
C MET A 192 -10.74 15.26 -4.67
N LEU A 193 -11.67 16.01 -5.25
CA LEU A 193 -11.51 17.44 -5.53
C LEU A 193 -11.47 18.28 -4.25
N GLU A 194 -12.21 17.88 -3.21
CA GLU A 194 -12.14 18.47 -1.87
C GLU A 194 -10.74 18.24 -1.25
N ARG A 195 -10.23 17.01 -1.28
CA ARG A 195 -8.88 16.66 -0.78
C ARG A 195 -7.74 17.33 -1.54
N LEU A 196 -7.92 17.62 -2.84
CA LEU A 196 -6.92 18.33 -3.63
C LEU A 196 -6.59 19.72 -3.05
N GLY A 197 -7.59 20.39 -2.47
CA GLY A 197 -7.43 21.71 -1.86
C GLY A 197 -7.04 22.82 -2.84
N ALA A 198 -7.37 22.68 -4.13
CA ALA A 198 -7.04 23.67 -5.16
C ALA A 198 -8.01 24.88 -5.18
N PHE A 199 -9.25 24.68 -4.75
CA PHE A 199 -10.33 25.64 -4.92
C PHE A 199 -10.61 26.42 -3.64
N ARG A 200 -10.96 27.71 -3.78
CA ARG A 200 -11.38 28.58 -2.68
C ARG A 200 -12.70 28.11 -2.08
N THR A 201 -13.66 27.81 -2.94
CA THR A 201 -14.94 27.18 -2.57
C THR A 201 -15.29 26.12 -3.61
N MET A 202 -15.93 25.05 -3.17
CA MET A 202 -16.49 24.02 -4.04
C MET A 202 -18.00 23.92 -3.79
N ARG A 203 -18.78 23.80 -4.87
CA ARG A 203 -20.21 23.56 -4.82
C ARG A 203 -20.56 22.36 -5.69
N VAL A 204 -21.52 21.56 -5.24
CA VAL A 204 -22.04 20.41 -5.98
C VAL A 204 -23.51 20.65 -6.32
N VAL A 205 -23.89 20.39 -7.56
CA VAL A 205 -25.25 20.57 -8.06
C VAL A 205 -25.64 19.40 -8.96
N HIS A 206 -26.90 19.02 -8.94
CA HIS A 206 -27.45 17.92 -9.74
C HIS A 206 -28.33 18.47 -10.85
N LEU A 207 -28.17 18.00 -12.09
CA LEU A 207 -29.03 18.33 -13.22
C LEU A 207 -30.11 17.26 -13.37
N GLY A 208 -31.36 17.68 -13.51
CA GLY A 208 -32.47 16.81 -13.83
C GLY A 208 -33.44 17.49 -14.79
N LEU A 209 -34.41 16.73 -15.29
CA LEU A 209 -35.52 17.28 -16.06
C LEU A 209 -36.65 17.72 -15.12
N GLY A 210 -37.17 18.92 -15.35
CA GLY A 210 -38.43 19.35 -14.74
C GLY A 210 -39.64 18.69 -15.42
N ASP A 211 -40.81 18.85 -14.80
CA ASP A 211 -42.07 18.31 -15.34
C ASP A 211 -42.46 18.98 -16.67
N ASP A 212 -41.89 20.17 -16.93
CA ASP A 212 -41.95 20.93 -18.18
C ASP A 212 -40.93 20.44 -19.25
N GLY A 213 -40.13 19.42 -18.94
CA GLY A 213 -39.06 18.92 -19.79
C GLY A 213 -37.84 19.83 -19.88
N GLU A 214 -37.78 20.93 -19.13
CA GLU A 214 -36.62 21.82 -19.10
C GLU A 214 -35.54 21.37 -18.11
N VAL A 215 -34.28 21.71 -18.39
CA VAL A 215 -33.17 21.32 -17.52
C VAL A 215 -33.19 22.16 -16.24
N ARG A 216 -33.35 21.49 -15.10
CA ARG A 216 -33.36 22.08 -13.76
C ARG A 216 -32.13 21.64 -12.97
N VAL A 217 -31.71 22.49 -12.03
CA VAL A 217 -30.66 22.22 -11.07
C VAL A 217 -31.25 22.03 -9.68
N THR A 218 -30.84 20.96 -9.02
CA THR A 218 -31.18 20.65 -7.63
C THR A 218 -29.91 20.70 -6.77
N ARG A 219 -29.99 21.35 -5.61
CA ARG A 219 -28.93 21.24 -4.58
C ARG A 219 -29.27 20.07 -3.67
N PRO A 220 -28.28 19.39 -3.07
CA PRO A 220 -28.56 18.36 -2.06
C PRO A 220 -29.53 18.91 -1.00
N GLY A 221 -30.72 18.31 -0.87
CA GLY A 221 -31.78 18.73 0.06
C GLY A 221 -32.56 20.00 -0.29
N GLY A 222 -32.39 20.58 -1.50
CA GLY A 222 -33.05 21.83 -1.90
C GLY A 222 -34.06 21.67 -3.03
N ALA A 223 -34.96 22.65 -3.20
CA ALA A 223 -35.93 22.68 -4.30
C ALA A 223 -35.28 22.76 -5.69
N ARG A 224 -35.93 22.17 -6.71
CA ARG A 224 -35.56 22.27 -8.13
C ARG A 224 -35.62 23.74 -8.59
N ARG A 225 -34.55 24.24 -9.21
CA ARG A 225 -34.45 25.63 -9.69
C ARG A 225 -33.87 25.68 -11.10
N SER A 226 -34.00 26.82 -11.78
CA SER A 226 -33.30 27.03 -13.06
C SER A 226 -31.78 27.01 -12.85
N PRO A 227 -30.99 26.51 -13.82
CA PRO A 227 -29.54 26.50 -13.72
C PRO A 227 -28.98 27.90 -13.46
N PRO A 228 -28.00 28.06 -12.57
CA PRO A 228 -27.49 29.38 -12.21
C PRO A 228 -26.86 30.08 -13.42
N ASN A 229 -27.15 31.36 -13.58
CA ASN A 229 -26.42 32.20 -14.50
C ASN A 229 -25.05 32.51 -13.90
N LEU A 230 -23.98 32.09 -14.59
CA LEU A 230 -22.61 32.34 -14.16
C LEU A 230 -22.14 33.76 -14.51
N ALA A 231 -22.86 34.45 -15.40
CA ALA A 231 -22.57 35.84 -15.76
C ALA A 231 -22.76 36.81 -14.57
N ASP A 232 -23.59 36.45 -13.59
CA ASP A 232 -23.83 37.25 -12.37
C ASP A 232 -22.66 37.15 -11.37
N ARG A 233 -21.60 36.39 -11.72
CA ARG A 233 -20.40 36.21 -10.90
C ARG A 233 -19.13 36.52 -11.71
N PRO A 234 -18.73 37.79 -11.82
CA PRO A 234 -17.48 38.14 -12.47
C PRO A 234 -16.30 37.61 -11.65
N GLY A 235 -15.55 36.63 -12.17
CA GLY A 235 -14.36 36.10 -11.51
C GLY A 235 -14.00 34.65 -11.86
N ASP A 236 -12.90 34.19 -11.28
CA ASP A 236 -12.18 32.93 -11.47
C ASP A 236 -13.02 31.67 -11.11
N HIS A 237 -14.14 31.44 -11.81
CA HIS A 237 -15.04 30.30 -11.63
C HIS A 237 -14.75 29.21 -12.64
N LEU A 238 -14.75 27.96 -12.21
CA LEU A 238 -14.57 26.76 -13.04
C LEU A 238 -15.79 25.86 -12.93
N VAL A 239 -16.27 25.35 -14.07
CA VAL A 239 -17.38 24.38 -14.14
C VAL A 239 -16.86 23.04 -14.64
N LEU A 240 -17.19 21.99 -13.91
CA LEU A 240 -16.88 20.62 -14.29
C LEU A 240 -18.17 19.82 -14.28
N LEU A 241 -18.60 19.35 -15.45
CA LEU A 241 -19.82 18.54 -15.60
C LEU A 241 -19.44 17.07 -15.69
N LEU A 242 -19.99 16.22 -14.82
CA LEU A 242 -19.83 14.77 -14.86
C LEU A 242 -21.13 14.14 -15.36
N GLY A 243 -21.08 13.41 -16.48
CA GLY A 243 -22.26 12.76 -17.05
C GLY A 243 -21.93 11.82 -18.20
N ASP A 244 -22.82 10.87 -18.46
CA ASP A 244 -22.73 9.93 -19.60
C ASP A 244 -23.11 10.55 -20.95
N CYS A 245 -23.75 11.72 -20.92
CA CYS A 245 -24.19 12.48 -22.08
C CYS A 245 -25.17 11.74 -23.01
N VAL A 246 -25.97 10.79 -22.48
CA VAL A 246 -26.97 10.06 -23.30
C VAL A 246 -28.41 10.54 -23.12
N GLY A 247 -28.68 11.30 -22.05
CA GLY A 247 -30.03 11.79 -21.78
C GLY A 247 -30.60 12.62 -22.94
N THR A 248 -31.93 12.62 -23.10
CA THR A 248 -32.66 13.39 -24.13
C THR A 248 -32.15 14.84 -24.30
N PRO A 249 -31.82 15.59 -23.22
CA PRO A 249 -31.29 16.96 -23.33
C PRO A 249 -29.99 17.11 -24.11
N TRP A 250 -29.20 16.04 -24.25
CA TRP A 250 -27.97 16.04 -25.03
C TRP A 250 -28.22 15.90 -26.53
N HIS A 251 -29.33 15.25 -26.91
CA HIS A 251 -29.70 15.02 -28.31
C HIS A 251 -30.60 16.14 -28.87
N ASP A 252 -31.45 16.74 -28.05
CA ASP A 252 -32.36 17.84 -28.42
C ASP A 252 -31.70 19.24 -28.39
N GLY A 253 -30.44 19.32 -27.95
CA GLY A 253 -29.65 20.55 -27.91
C GLY A 253 -29.87 21.45 -26.68
N ARG A 254 -30.73 21.08 -25.71
CA ARG A 254 -30.89 21.82 -24.44
C ARG A 254 -29.59 21.90 -23.66
N MET A 255 -28.85 20.79 -23.57
CA MET A 255 -27.57 20.75 -22.87
C MET A 255 -26.50 21.57 -23.60
N SER A 256 -26.48 21.52 -24.93
CA SER A 256 -25.56 22.33 -25.74
C SER A 256 -25.76 23.83 -25.52
N ARG A 257 -27.02 24.29 -25.45
CA ARG A 257 -27.36 25.67 -25.10
C ARG A 257 -26.89 26.02 -23.69
N LEU A 258 -27.09 25.14 -22.71
CA LEU A 258 -26.63 25.36 -21.33
C LEU A 258 -25.11 25.48 -21.22
N LEU A 259 -24.36 24.56 -21.83
CA LEU A 259 -22.90 24.59 -21.90
C LEU A 259 -22.41 25.87 -22.59
N GLY A 260 -23.07 26.29 -23.67
CA GLY A 260 -22.76 27.54 -24.36
C GLY A 260 -22.94 28.77 -23.46
N ARG A 261 -24.01 28.81 -22.65
CA ARG A 261 -24.23 29.89 -21.67
C ARG A 261 -23.13 29.95 -20.60
N TRP A 262 -22.78 28.80 -20.00
CA TRP A 262 -21.73 28.75 -18.98
C TRP A 262 -20.34 29.09 -19.53
N SER A 263 -20.07 28.68 -20.77
CA SER A 263 -18.78 28.88 -21.42
C SER A 263 -18.45 30.35 -21.69
N ARG A 264 -19.44 31.26 -21.66
CA ARG A 264 -19.22 32.72 -21.78
C ARG A 264 -18.58 33.34 -20.56
N SER A 265 -18.68 32.69 -19.40
CA SER A 265 -18.29 33.29 -18.12
C SER A 265 -17.25 32.46 -17.35
N ALA A 266 -17.02 31.20 -17.74
CA ALA A 266 -16.11 30.30 -17.05
C ALA A 266 -15.43 29.29 -18.02
N PRO A 267 -14.24 28.77 -17.69
CA PRO A 267 -13.79 27.47 -18.15
C PRO A 267 -14.83 26.40 -17.83
N VAL A 268 -15.26 25.65 -18.84
CA VAL A 268 -16.20 24.53 -18.72
C VAL A 268 -15.54 23.29 -19.30
N ALA A 269 -15.65 22.15 -18.63
CA ALA A 269 -15.25 20.86 -19.18
C ALA A 269 -16.26 19.77 -18.81
N VAL A 270 -16.42 18.79 -19.70
CA VAL A 270 -17.23 17.59 -19.48
C VAL A 270 -16.30 16.44 -19.09
N LEU A 271 -16.43 15.93 -17.87
CA LEU A 271 -15.90 14.65 -17.45
C LEU A 271 -16.84 13.55 -17.93
N GLN A 272 -16.35 12.71 -18.82
CA GLN A 272 -17.11 11.64 -19.43
C GLN A 272 -16.62 10.30 -18.86
N PRO A 273 -17.44 9.58 -18.06
CA PRO A 273 -17.10 8.26 -17.53
C PRO A 273 -16.88 7.20 -18.60
N LEU A 274 -17.49 7.36 -19.78
CA LEU A 274 -17.30 6.45 -20.91
C LEU A 274 -15.91 6.64 -21.54
N PRO A 275 -15.30 5.58 -22.10
CA PRO A 275 -14.01 5.70 -22.79
C PRO A 275 -14.17 6.48 -24.12
N GLU A 276 -13.12 7.18 -24.55
CA GLU A 276 -13.14 8.11 -25.71
C GLU A 276 -13.81 7.53 -26.96
N ARG A 277 -13.53 6.26 -27.27
CA ARG A 277 -14.08 5.55 -28.44
C ARG A 277 -15.61 5.56 -28.51
N LEU A 278 -16.30 5.62 -27.36
CA LEU A 278 -17.76 5.56 -27.29
C LEU A 278 -18.42 6.94 -27.37
N TRP A 279 -17.68 8.04 -27.23
CA TRP A 279 -18.27 9.38 -27.16
C TRP A 279 -19.07 9.74 -28.41
N SER A 280 -18.68 9.18 -29.57
CA SER A 280 -19.38 9.38 -30.84
C SER A 280 -20.83 8.86 -30.86
N ARG A 281 -21.15 7.93 -29.95
CA ARG A 281 -22.46 7.28 -29.75
C ARG A 281 -23.32 7.97 -28.68
N THR A 282 -22.76 8.92 -27.94
CA THR A 282 -23.50 9.76 -26.99
C THR A 282 -24.10 10.98 -27.70
N GLY A 283 -24.83 11.83 -26.98
CA GLY A 283 -25.25 13.15 -27.47
C GLY A 283 -24.10 14.14 -27.63
N LEU A 284 -22.86 13.76 -27.28
CA LEU A 284 -21.67 14.54 -27.63
C LEU A 284 -21.42 14.51 -29.15
N ALA A 285 -20.85 15.60 -29.67
CA ALA A 285 -20.32 15.66 -31.02
C ALA A 285 -18.79 15.84 -30.97
N PRO A 286 -18.04 14.79 -30.56
CA PRO A 286 -16.61 14.90 -30.27
C PRO A 286 -15.79 15.21 -31.53
N LEU A 287 -14.93 16.21 -31.42
CA LEU A 287 -14.00 16.68 -32.45
C LEU A 287 -12.58 16.72 -31.88
N PRO A 288 -11.66 15.86 -32.36
CA PRO A 288 -10.26 15.90 -31.94
C PRO A 288 -9.50 17.04 -32.64
N GLY A 289 -8.60 17.70 -31.92
CA GLY A 289 -7.77 18.78 -32.45
C GLY A 289 -6.89 19.43 -31.39
N ARG A 290 -6.31 20.59 -31.74
CA ARG A 290 -5.56 21.41 -30.79
C ARG A 290 -6.43 22.51 -30.21
N LEU A 291 -6.42 22.64 -28.89
CA LEU A 291 -7.14 23.66 -28.13
C LEU A 291 -6.18 24.63 -27.47
N PHE A 292 -6.50 25.92 -27.53
CA PHE A 292 -5.69 26.99 -26.97
C PHE A 292 -6.53 27.89 -26.08
N ALA A 293 -5.94 28.34 -24.97
CA ALA A 293 -6.54 29.31 -24.05
C ALA A 293 -5.66 30.56 -24.03
N PRO A 294 -6.23 31.77 -24.19
CA PRO A 294 -5.45 33.01 -24.31
C PRO A 294 -4.81 33.45 -22.99
N ARG A 295 -5.35 32.99 -21.85
CA ARG A 295 -4.82 33.26 -20.51
C ARG A 295 -5.30 32.20 -19.51
N ALA A 296 -4.66 32.15 -18.35
CA ALA A 296 -5.11 31.33 -17.24
C ALA A 296 -6.55 31.66 -16.85
N GLY A 297 -7.38 30.64 -16.64
CA GLY A 297 -8.79 30.79 -16.27
C GLY A 297 -9.64 31.51 -17.32
N ALA A 298 -9.22 31.55 -18.59
CA ALA A 298 -10.03 32.14 -19.65
C ALA A 298 -11.36 31.36 -19.82
N PRO A 299 -12.49 32.06 -20.04
CA PRO A 299 -13.76 31.40 -20.35
C PRO A 299 -13.64 30.56 -21.62
N ALA A 300 -14.36 29.44 -21.70
CA ALA A 300 -14.26 28.54 -22.85
C ALA A 300 -14.67 29.21 -24.18
N SER A 301 -15.51 30.26 -24.14
CA SER A 301 -15.85 31.08 -25.32
C SER A 301 -14.66 31.85 -25.89
N ALA A 302 -13.59 32.03 -25.14
CA ALA A 302 -12.35 32.67 -25.59
C ALA A 302 -11.30 31.66 -26.09
N TYR A 303 -11.61 30.36 -26.08
CA TYR A 303 -10.68 29.34 -26.58
C TYR A 303 -10.67 29.34 -28.11
N SER A 304 -9.49 29.11 -28.68
CA SER A 304 -9.36 28.81 -30.11
C SER A 304 -9.10 27.33 -30.30
N PHE A 305 -9.66 26.75 -31.37
CA PHE A 305 -9.57 25.32 -31.66
C PHE A 305 -9.23 25.08 -33.13
N VAL A 306 -8.25 24.21 -33.36
CA VAL A 306 -7.82 23.77 -34.68
C VAL A 306 -8.10 22.29 -34.80
N SER A 307 -9.08 21.92 -35.61
CA SER A 307 -9.45 20.51 -35.84
C SER A 307 -8.32 19.73 -36.48
N ALA A 308 -8.07 18.50 -36.00
CA ALA A 308 -7.13 17.58 -36.61
C ALA A 308 -7.61 17.07 -37.97
N ARG A 309 -8.93 17.10 -38.24
CA ARG A 309 -9.52 16.63 -39.50
C ARG A 309 -10.01 17.82 -40.32
N ARG A 310 -9.34 18.12 -41.44
CA ARG A 310 -9.67 19.26 -42.33
C ARG A 310 -11.15 19.36 -42.73
N ARG A 311 -11.86 18.23 -42.84
CA ARG A 311 -13.28 18.13 -43.22
C ARG A 311 -14.29 18.28 -42.07
N ARG A 312 -13.85 18.32 -40.81
CA ARG A 312 -14.72 18.48 -39.64
C ARG A 312 -14.28 19.71 -38.85
N ARG A 313 -14.95 20.85 -39.05
CA ARG A 313 -14.71 22.10 -38.30
C ARG A 313 -15.80 22.30 -37.25
N LEU A 314 -15.50 23.13 -36.24
CA LEU A 314 -16.54 23.63 -35.35
C LEU A 314 -17.55 24.44 -36.17
N PRO A 315 -18.86 24.26 -35.94
CA PRO A 315 -19.87 25.14 -36.50
C PRO A 315 -19.60 26.59 -36.12
N ASP A 316 -19.88 27.52 -37.05
CA ASP A 316 -19.72 28.94 -36.81
C ASP A 316 -20.58 29.39 -35.62
N GLY A 317 -19.99 30.19 -34.72
CA GLY A 317 -20.66 30.65 -33.50
C GLY A 317 -20.75 29.60 -32.37
N SER A 318 -20.20 28.40 -32.53
CA SER A 318 -20.11 27.40 -31.46
C SER A 318 -18.84 27.55 -30.61
N VAL A 319 -18.94 27.18 -29.34
CA VAL A 319 -17.84 27.23 -28.38
C VAL A 319 -17.23 25.83 -28.22
N PRO A 320 -15.88 25.68 -28.27
CA PRO A 320 -15.23 24.40 -28.01
C PRO A 320 -15.23 24.08 -26.52
N VAL A 321 -16.07 23.14 -26.09
CA VAL A 321 -16.07 22.62 -24.71
C VAL A 321 -15.24 21.33 -24.66
N PRO A 322 -14.13 21.29 -23.91
CA PRO A 322 -13.34 20.08 -23.70
C PRO A 322 -14.17 18.92 -23.13
N VAL A 323 -13.97 17.74 -23.70
CA VAL A 323 -14.46 16.46 -23.16
C VAL A 323 -13.25 15.67 -22.66
N LEU A 324 -13.32 15.20 -21.43
CA LEU A 324 -12.21 14.58 -20.71
C LEU A 324 -12.64 13.21 -20.20
N GLU A 325 -11.87 12.18 -20.55
CA GLU A 325 -11.93 10.90 -19.84
C GLU A 325 -11.39 11.10 -18.42
N ILE A 326 -11.94 10.38 -17.44
CA ILE A 326 -11.48 10.45 -16.03
C ILE A 326 -10.17 9.67 -15.87
N HIS A 327 -9.11 10.16 -16.50
CA HIS A 327 -7.80 9.53 -16.56
C HIS A 327 -6.68 10.58 -16.47
N PRO A 328 -5.55 10.29 -15.78
CA PRO A 328 -4.51 11.29 -15.50
C PRO A 328 -4.00 12.06 -16.72
N ARG A 329 -3.87 11.42 -17.89
CA ARG A 329 -3.40 12.06 -19.13
C ARG A 329 -4.29 13.24 -19.56
N TRP A 330 -5.61 13.06 -19.53
CA TRP A 330 -6.58 14.08 -19.97
C TRP A 330 -6.67 15.23 -18.97
N LEU A 331 -6.72 14.89 -17.69
CA LEU A 331 -6.80 15.85 -16.60
C LEU A 331 -5.53 16.70 -16.49
N THR A 332 -4.36 16.12 -16.74
CA THR A 332 -3.08 16.85 -16.72
C THR A 332 -3.06 17.91 -17.83
N SER A 333 -3.30 17.51 -19.09
CA SER A 333 -3.32 18.44 -20.23
C SER A 333 -4.32 19.57 -20.01
N TRP A 334 -5.54 19.25 -19.57
CA TRP A 334 -6.55 20.25 -19.28
C TRP A 334 -6.19 21.16 -18.10
N ALA A 335 -5.66 20.62 -16.99
CA ALA A 335 -5.26 21.42 -15.83
C ALA A 335 -4.13 22.41 -16.19
N HIS A 336 -3.19 22.00 -17.05
CA HIS A 336 -2.15 22.89 -17.57
C HIS A 336 -2.70 23.99 -18.47
N LEU A 337 -3.68 23.67 -19.34
CA LEU A 337 -4.38 24.66 -20.17
C LEU A 337 -5.07 25.71 -19.31
N VAL A 338 -5.89 25.27 -18.33
CA VAL A 338 -6.62 26.18 -17.43
C VAL A 338 -5.65 27.01 -16.60
N ALA A 339 -4.55 26.43 -16.10
CA ALA A 339 -3.54 27.15 -15.34
C ALA A 339 -2.71 28.15 -16.16
N GLY A 340 -2.87 28.16 -17.50
CA GLY A 340 -2.13 29.01 -18.43
C GLY A 340 -0.67 28.61 -18.57
N ARG A 341 -0.35 27.30 -18.45
CA ARG A 341 1.02 26.76 -18.50
C ARG A 341 1.39 26.15 -19.87
N THR A 342 0.51 26.26 -20.87
CA THR A 342 0.68 25.66 -22.20
C THR A 342 0.65 26.74 -23.28
N ALA A 343 1.80 27.37 -23.55
CA ALA A 343 1.91 28.39 -24.59
C ALA A 343 1.59 27.87 -26.01
N GLY A 344 1.79 26.56 -26.26
CA GLY A 344 1.57 25.92 -27.56
C GLY A 344 0.20 25.25 -27.76
N GLY A 345 -0.76 25.44 -26.85
CA GLY A 345 -2.02 24.69 -26.83
C GLY A 345 -1.85 23.23 -26.38
N ILE A 346 -2.96 22.50 -26.32
CA ILE A 346 -2.99 21.07 -25.96
C ILE A 346 -3.73 20.27 -27.03
N ASP A 347 -3.37 18.99 -27.18
CA ASP A 347 -4.21 18.06 -27.91
C ASP A 347 -5.43 17.74 -27.04
N ALA A 348 -6.62 17.92 -27.61
CA ALA A 348 -7.88 17.80 -26.90
C ALA A 348 -9.00 17.31 -27.83
N VAL A 349 -10.03 16.74 -27.21
CA VAL A 349 -11.31 16.47 -27.86
C VAL A 349 -12.32 17.46 -27.31
N VAL A 350 -13.06 18.11 -28.21
CA VAL A 350 -14.08 19.11 -27.85
C VAL A 350 -15.44 18.71 -28.38
N THR A 351 -16.51 19.15 -27.71
CA THR A 351 -17.87 19.15 -28.26
C THR A 351 -18.29 20.60 -28.56
N PRO A 352 -18.93 20.88 -29.71
CA PRO A 352 -19.50 22.19 -29.98
C PRO A 352 -20.67 22.47 -29.03
N ALA A 353 -20.63 23.61 -28.34
CA ALA A 353 -21.70 24.10 -27.49
C ALA A 353 -22.24 25.45 -27.99
N GLY A 354 -23.55 25.67 -27.90
CA GLY A 354 -24.21 26.93 -28.30
C GLY A 354 -25.54 26.73 -29.03
N GLU A 355 -26.16 27.84 -29.45
CA GLU A 355 -27.46 27.83 -30.13
C GLU A 355 -27.43 27.20 -31.53
N VAL A 356 -26.26 27.15 -32.17
CA VAL A 356 -26.06 26.66 -33.55
C VAL A 356 -25.80 25.15 -33.60
N ALA A 357 -25.71 24.47 -32.45
CA ALA A 357 -25.54 23.02 -32.42
C ALA A 357 -26.82 22.33 -32.90
N ARG A 358 -26.83 21.91 -34.17
CA ARG A 358 -27.97 21.19 -34.75
C ARG A 358 -28.27 19.94 -33.90
N PRO A 359 -29.52 19.72 -33.47
CA PRO A 359 -29.89 18.47 -32.84
C PRO A 359 -29.57 17.34 -33.82
N ARG A 360 -28.89 16.30 -33.33
CA ARG A 360 -28.68 15.08 -34.11
C ARG A 360 -30.07 14.47 -34.29
N ARG A 361 -30.62 14.53 -35.50
CA ARG A 361 -31.87 13.84 -35.83
C ARG A 361 -31.64 12.34 -35.57
N THR A 362 -32.27 11.82 -34.53
CA THR A 362 -32.47 10.38 -34.36
C THR A 362 -33.39 9.95 -35.50
N THR A 363 -32.82 9.54 -36.63
CA THR A 363 -33.54 8.70 -37.59
C THR A 363 -33.58 7.29 -37.00
N ALA A 364 -34.43 7.10 -36.01
CA ALA A 364 -34.99 5.81 -35.70
C ALA A 364 -36.49 5.97 -35.93
N GLY A 365 -36.95 5.62 -37.14
CA GLY A 365 -38.34 5.21 -37.29
C GLY A 365 -38.57 3.96 -36.42
N PRO A 366 -39.83 3.52 -36.23
CA PRO A 366 -40.11 2.23 -35.61
C PRO A 366 -39.60 1.12 -36.54
N SER A 367 -38.30 0.85 -36.51
CA SER A 367 -37.70 -0.32 -37.11
C SER A 367 -37.98 -1.48 -36.18
N ALA A 368 -38.57 -2.56 -36.71
CA ALA A 368 -38.77 -3.82 -36.02
C ALA A 368 -37.57 -4.13 -35.10
N GLU A 369 -37.85 -4.48 -33.84
CA GLU A 369 -36.80 -4.77 -32.87
C GLU A 369 -35.82 -5.79 -33.46
N PRO A 370 -34.53 -5.45 -33.65
CA PRO A 370 -33.58 -6.38 -34.25
C PRO A 370 -33.48 -7.62 -33.38
N ALA A 371 -33.47 -8.79 -34.03
CA ALA A 371 -33.31 -10.10 -33.40
C ALA A 371 -32.09 -10.13 -32.47
N ALA A 372 -32.17 -10.92 -31.39
CA ALA A 372 -31.17 -10.94 -30.32
C ALA A 372 -29.75 -11.22 -30.84
N GLU A 373 -29.60 -12.10 -31.84
CA GLU A 373 -28.31 -12.42 -32.45
C GLU A 373 -27.70 -11.22 -33.19
N HIS A 374 -28.53 -10.38 -33.82
CA HIS A 374 -28.08 -9.17 -34.50
C HIS A 374 -27.55 -8.14 -33.49
N ARG A 375 -28.26 -7.94 -32.37
CA ARG A 375 -27.80 -7.06 -31.28
C ARG A 375 -26.48 -7.53 -30.66
N ILE A 376 -26.33 -8.83 -30.44
CA ILE A 376 -25.10 -9.42 -29.90
C ILE A 376 -23.94 -9.26 -30.89
N ARG A 377 -24.20 -9.45 -32.19
CA ARG A 377 -23.18 -9.25 -33.25
C ARG A 377 -22.72 -7.79 -33.31
N ASP A 378 -23.66 -6.85 -33.29
CA ASP A 378 -23.37 -5.41 -33.30
C ASP A 378 -22.63 -4.97 -32.04
N PHE A 379 -23.03 -5.51 -30.88
CA PHE A 379 -22.34 -5.29 -29.63
C PHE A 379 -20.92 -5.84 -29.68
N ARG A 380 -20.71 -7.10 -30.09
CA ARG A 380 -19.39 -7.73 -30.23
C ARG A 380 -18.46 -6.97 -31.19
N ALA A 381 -19.02 -6.42 -32.27
CA ALA A 381 -18.25 -5.61 -33.22
C ALA A 381 -17.81 -4.24 -32.65
N GLY A 382 -18.55 -3.70 -31.67
CA GLY A 382 -18.30 -2.38 -31.09
C GLY A 382 -17.70 -2.36 -29.68
N ALA A 383 -17.79 -3.47 -28.94
CA ALA A 383 -17.35 -3.60 -27.57
C ALA A 383 -15.91 -4.13 -27.49
N SER A 384 -15.21 -3.75 -26.42
CA SER A 384 -13.93 -4.34 -26.07
C SER A 384 -14.10 -5.81 -25.61
N ALA A 385 -13.06 -6.62 -25.80
CA ALA A 385 -13.08 -8.02 -25.38
C ALA A 385 -13.47 -8.21 -23.90
N PRO A 386 -12.95 -7.43 -22.93
CA PRO A 386 -13.39 -7.54 -21.53
C PRO A 386 -14.86 -7.14 -21.30
N ALA A 387 -15.41 -6.21 -22.10
CA ALA A 387 -16.82 -5.86 -21.99
C ALA A 387 -17.73 -6.96 -22.56
N TYR A 388 -17.30 -7.62 -23.64
CA TYR A 388 -18.02 -8.77 -24.19
C TYR A 388 -18.01 -9.97 -23.24
N GLU A 389 -16.85 -10.30 -22.66
CA GLU A 389 -16.75 -11.36 -21.64
C GLU A 389 -17.58 -11.04 -20.39
N LEU A 390 -17.56 -9.78 -19.93
CA LEU A 390 -18.40 -9.35 -18.81
C LEU A 390 -19.89 -9.57 -19.13
N ALA A 391 -20.36 -9.18 -20.31
CA ALA A 391 -21.75 -9.39 -20.71
C ALA A 391 -22.16 -10.88 -20.69
N ARG A 392 -21.24 -11.80 -21.01
CA ARG A 392 -21.47 -13.25 -20.93
C ARG A 392 -21.57 -13.71 -19.47
N TYR A 393 -20.65 -13.30 -18.59
CA TYR A 393 -20.71 -13.67 -17.16
C TYR A 393 -21.95 -13.13 -16.44
N LEU A 394 -22.44 -11.95 -16.82
CA LEU A 394 -23.66 -11.37 -16.24
C LEU A 394 -24.93 -12.19 -16.53
N THR A 395 -24.91 -13.13 -17.48
CA THR A 395 -26.06 -14.00 -17.75
C THR A 395 -26.40 -14.99 -16.63
N VAL A 396 -25.50 -15.15 -15.65
CA VAL A 396 -25.61 -16.11 -14.54
C VAL A 396 -26.49 -15.59 -13.39
N ALA A 397 -26.75 -14.28 -13.29
CA ALA A 397 -27.57 -13.71 -12.21
C ALA A 397 -28.83 -13.03 -12.73
N ARG A 398 -29.94 -13.17 -12.00
CA ARG A 398 -31.23 -12.56 -12.33
C ARG A 398 -32.04 -12.18 -11.07
N PRO A 399 -32.53 -10.93 -10.94
CA PRO A 399 -32.21 -9.74 -11.75
C PRO A 399 -30.80 -9.17 -11.45
N LEU A 400 -30.25 -8.31 -12.31
CA LEU A 400 -28.92 -7.73 -12.14
C LEU A 400 -28.98 -6.36 -11.48
N SER A 401 -28.42 -6.20 -10.28
CA SER A 401 -28.14 -4.87 -9.73
C SER A 401 -26.75 -4.38 -10.15
N LEU A 402 -26.52 -3.07 -10.15
CA LEU A 402 -25.21 -2.50 -10.45
C LEU A 402 -24.12 -3.02 -9.48
N ALA A 403 -24.49 -3.28 -8.22
CA ALA A 403 -23.60 -3.87 -7.24
C ALA A 403 -23.18 -5.30 -7.62
N VAL A 404 -24.13 -6.14 -8.05
CA VAL A 404 -23.85 -7.50 -8.54
C VAL A 404 -23.00 -7.45 -9.80
N MET A 405 -23.29 -6.55 -10.74
CA MET A 405 -22.47 -6.41 -11.95
C MET A 405 -21.02 -6.01 -11.64
N ARG A 406 -20.81 -5.07 -10.69
CA ARG A 406 -19.46 -4.68 -10.24
C ARG A 406 -18.76 -5.80 -9.49
N LEU A 407 -19.49 -6.58 -8.70
CA LEU A 407 -18.97 -7.75 -8.01
C LEU A 407 -18.51 -8.80 -9.04
N MET A 408 -19.36 -9.16 -10.00
CA MET A 408 -19.02 -10.06 -11.09
C MET A 408 -17.84 -9.55 -11.92
N GLN A 409 -17.79 -8.25 -12.21
CA GLN A 409 -16.64 -7.62 -12.87
C GLN A 409 -15.34 -7.80 -12.05
N THR A 410 -15.40 -7.56 -10.74
CA THR A 410 -14.25 -7.63 -9.84
C THR A 410 -13.72 -9.06 -9.72
N VAL A 411 -14.62 -10.04 -9.67
CA VAL A 411 -14.31 -11.46 -9.47
C VAL A 411 -13.90 -12.13 -10.77
N MET A 412 -14.71 -11.98 -11.83
CA MET A 412 -14.52 -12.73 -13.08
C MET A 412 -13.54 -12.07 -14.04
N LEU A 413 -13.31 -10.76 -13.92
CA LEU A 413 -12.43 -10.00 -14.82
C LEU A 413 -11.51 -9.05 -14.02
N PRO A 414 -10.62 -9.59 -13.16
CA PRO A 414 -9.70 -8.78 -12.37
C PRO A 414 -8.75 -7.99 -13.29
N GLY A 415 -8.73 -6.67 -13.17
CA GLY A 415 -7.97 -5.78 -14.06
C GLY A 415 -8.80 -5.14 -15.17
N SER A 416 -10.07 -5.53 -15.35
CA SER A 416 -10.99 -4.78 -16.19
C SER A 416 -11.25 -3.37 -15.63
N LEU A 417 -11.40 -2.40 -16.53
CA LEU A 417 -11.62 -1.01 -16.18
C LEU A 417 -13.13 -0.77 -15.92
N PRO A 418 -13.51 0.20 -15.07
CA PRO A 418 -14.92 0.58 -14.91
C PRO A 418 -15.63 0.94 -16.24
N SER A 419 -14.86 1.40 -17.23
CA SER A 419 -15.34 1.66 -18.59
C SER A 419 -15.90 0.42 -19.31
N ASN A 420 -15.42 -0.79 -18.98
CA ASN A 420 -15.90 -2.02 -19.60
C ASN A 420 -17.32 -2.38 -19.15
N LEU A 421 -17.65 -2.18 -17.86
CA LEU A 421 -19.03 -2.30 -17.38
C LEU A 421 -19.93 -1.26 -18.04
N ALA A 422 -19.42 -0.04 -18.23
CA ALA A 422 -20.15 1.00 -18.95
C ALA A 422 -20.45 0.58 -20.40
N GLU A 423 -19.50 -0.04 -21.11
CA GLU A 423 -19.75 -0.59 -22.45
C GLU A 423 -20.92 -1.56 -22.48
N VAL A 424 -21.06 -2.43 -21.46
CA VAL A 424 -22.20 -3.38 -21.37
C VAL A 424 -23.52 -2.64 -21.12
N LEU A 425 -23.53 -1.71 -20.16
CA LEU A 425 -24.72 -0.91 -19.81
C LEU A 425 -25.25 -0.10 -20.99
N TYR A 426 -24.35 0.50 -21.79
CA TYR A 426 -24.71 1.32 -22.96
C TYR A 426 -24.60 0.56 -24.29
N GLY A 427 -24.33 -0.76 -24.24
CA GLY A 427 -24.18 -1.63 -25.39
C GLY A 427 -25.50 -2.03 -26.06
N GLY A 428 -26.64 -1.64 -25.47
CA GLY A 428 -27.97 -1.97 -25.96
C GLY A 428 -28.40 -3.41 -25.66
N LEU A 429 -27.76 -4.06 -24.67
CA LEU A 429 -28.07 -5.43 -24.24
C LEU A 429 -29.02 -5.49 -23.04
N LEU A 430 -29.02 -4.45 -22.20
CA LEU A 430 -29.73 -4.39 -20.92
C LEU A 430 -30.80 -3.31 -20.95
N ARG A 431 -31.90 -3.53 -20.21
CA ARG A 431 -32.91 -2.52 -19.89
C ARG A 431 -33.05 -2.36 -18.38
N PRO A 432 -33.24 -1.14 -17.86
CA PRO A 432 -33.57 -0.94 -16.45
C PRO A 432 -34.98 -1.48 -16.14
N LEU A 433 -35.18 -2.00 -14.94
CA LEU A 433 -36.49 -2.35 -14.38
C LEU A 433 -37.04 -1.16 -13.56
N GLU A 434 -38.37 -0.94 -13.57
CA GLU A 434 -39.02 0.13 -12.79
C GLU A 434 -38.68 -0.01 -11.29
N ALA A 435 -38.07 1.04 -10.71
CA ALA A 435 -37.59 1.01 -9.33
C ALA A 435 -38.73 1.24 -8.33
N SER A 436 -38.95 0.27 -7.42
CA SER A 436 -39.83 0.47 -6.26
C SER A 436 -39.12 1.31 -5.19
N GLY A 437 -39.07 2.62 -5.36
CA GLY A 437 -38.83 3.60 -4.29
C GLY A 437 -37.49 3.55 -3.53
N ALA A 438 -36.50 2.78 -3.97
CA ALA A 438 -35.23 2.60 -3.26
C ALA A 438 -34.02 3.22 -3.99
N GLY A 439 -32.91 3.40 -3.26
CA GLY A 439 -31.77 4.23 -3.67
C GLY A 439 -31.06 3.81 -4.97
N ALA A 440 -30.22 4.69 -5.52
CA ALA A 440 -29.52 4.53 -6.81
C ALA A 440 -28.75 3.20 -7.01
N ASP A 441 -28.19 2.61 -5.95
CA ASP A 441 -27.44 1.34 -6.02
C ASP A 441 -28.37 0.10 -6.07
N GLU A 442 -29.68 0.29 -5.86
CA GLU A 442 -30.71 -0.77 -5.92
C GLU A 442 -31.43 -0.82 -7.27
N GLN A 443 -31.02 0.02 -8.23
CA GLN A 443 -31.52 -0.03 -9.61
C GLN A 443 -31.17 -1.39 -10.24
N GLN A 444 -32.22 -2.12 -10.63
CA GLN A 444 -32.11 -3.43 -11.26
C GLN A 444 -32.18 -3.32 -12.78
N PHE A 445 -31.54 -4.27 -13.45
CA PHE A 445 -31.46 -4.39 -14.89
C PHE A 445 -31.77 -5.83 -15.31
N GLU A 446 -32.35 -5.98 -16.50
CA GLU A 446 -32.60 -7.25 -17.16
C GLU A 446 -32.08 -7.19 -18.59
N PHE A 447 -31.65 -8.32 -19.14
CA PHE A 447 -31.32 -8.40 -20.56
C PHE A 447 -32.57 -8.19 -21.41
N LEU A 448 -32.39 -7.59 -22.59
CA LEU A 448 -33.46 -7.56 -23.60
C LEU A 448 -33.86 -9.00 -23.99
N PRO A 449 -35.11 -9.22 -24.44
CA PRO A 449 -35.61 -10.55 -24.79
C PRO A 449 -34.65 -11.30 -25.73
N GLY A 450 -34.38 -12.57 -25.42
CA GLY A 450 -33.50 -13.46 -26.21
C GLY A 450 -31.99 -13.25 -26.04
N VAL A 451 -31.53 -12.06 -25.60
CA VAL A 451 -30.09 -11.76 -25.50
C VAL A 451 -29.37 -12.64 -24.47
N ARG A 452 -30.00 -12.86 -23.31
CA ARG A 452 -29.43 -13.70 -22.24
C ARG A 452 -29.22 -15.14 -22.71
N HIS A 453 -30.19 -15.71 -23.43
CA HIS A 453 -30.14 -17.09 -23.92
C HIS A 453 -28.96 -17.31 -24.86
N VAL A 454 -28.85 -16.47 -25.90
CA VAL A 454 -27.78 -16.57 -26.90
C VAL A 454 -26.40 -16.34 -26.27
N LEU A 455 -26.26 -15.39 -25.34
CA LEU A 455 -25.00 -15.19 -24.63
C LEU A 455 -24.66 -16.34 -23.70
N ARG A 456 -25.65 -16.95 -23.03
CA ARG A 456 -25.46 -18.10 -22.15
C ARG A 456 -25.10 -19.38 -22.91
N GLU A 457 -25.70 -19.62 -24.08
CA GLU A 457 -25.33 -20.72 -24.98
C GLU A 457 -23.92 -20.58 -25.55
N SER A 458 -23.42 -19.35 -25.67
CA SER A 458 -22.05 -19.10 -26.09
C SER A 458 -21.02 -19.44 -25.02
N LEU A 459 -21.41 -19.57 -23.74
CA LEU A 459 -20.51 -19.94 -22.65
C LEU A 459 -20.15 -21.43 -22.72
N GLU A 460 -18.90 -21.76 -22.42
CA GLU A 460 -18.49 -23.16 -22.30
C GLU A 460 -19.23 -23.85 -21.15
N ALA A 461 -19.47 -25.16 -21.31
CA ALA A 461 -20.13 -25.97 -20.28
C ALA A 461 -19.31 -25.91 -18.97
N GLY A 462 -19.94 -25.49 -17.88
CA GLY A 462 -19.33 -25.32 -16.55
C GLY A 462 -18.91 -23.89 -16.19
N VAL A 463 -18.91 -22.94 -17.13
CA VAL A 463 -18.61 -21.53 -16.82
C VAL A 463 -19.67 -20.88 -15.90
N PRO A 464 -20.98 -21.15 -16.03
CA PRO A 464 -21.97 -20.65 -15.07
C PRO A 464 -21.69 -21.10 -13.63
N ASP A 465 -21.29 -22.36 -13.44
CA ASP A 465 -20.93 -22.91 -12.12
C ASP A 465 -19.65 -22.29 -11.59
N LEU A 466 -18.65 -22.05 -12.46
CA LEU A 466 -17.43 -21.32 -12.13
C LEU A 466 -17.73 -19.89 -11.67
N VAL A 467 -18.61 -19.17 -12.36
CA VAL A 467 -19.03 -17.81 -11.97
C VAL A 467 -19.69 -17.84 -10.60
N HIS A 468 -20.61 -18.77 -10.38
CA HIS A 468 -21.28 -18.92 -9.09
C HIS A 468 -20.29 -19.25 -7.97
N ALA A 469 -19.40 -20.22 -8.17
CA ALA A 469 -18.36 -20.62 -7.20
C ALA A 469 -17.36 -19.50 -6.90
N ALA A 470 -16.92 -18.75 -7.91
CA ALA A 470 -15.98 -17.65 -7.74
C ALA A 470 -16.60 -16.48 -6.97
N VAL A 471 -17.86 -16.13 -7.26
CA VAL A 471 -18.57 -15.06 -6.53
C VAL A 471 -18.90 -15.50 -5.10
N SER A 472 -19.30 -16.76 -4.88
CA SER A 472 -19.45 -17.38 -3.57
C SER A 472 -18.17 -17.30 -2.73
N GLY A 473 -17.06 -17.81 -3.25
CA GLY A 473 -15.77 -17.77 -2.54
C GLY A 473 -15.30 -16.35 -2.25
N TYR A 474 -15.55 -15.40 -3.17
CA TYR A 474 -15.23 -13.99 -2.93
C TYR A 474 -16.02 -13.39 -1.76
N LEU A 475 -17.32 -13.70 -1.64
CA LEU A 475 -18.17 -13.22 -0.54
C LEU A 475 -17.77 -13.86 0.81
N GLU A 476 -17.38 -15.14 0.83
CA GLU A 476 -16.94 -15.86 2.03
C GLU A 476 -15.57 -15.39 2.57
N GLN A 477 -14.68 -14.98 1.67
CA GLN A 477 -13.33 -14.49 2.00
C GLN A 477 -13.30 -13.03 2.47
N HIS A 478 -14.36 -12.26 2.21
CA HIS A 478 -14.44 -10.82 2.55
C HIS A 478 -15.63 -10.44 3.46
N PRO A 479 -15.88 -11.12 4.60
CA PRO A 479 -17.04 -10.87 5.45
C PRO A 479 -16.99 -9.55 6.24
N GLU A 480 -15.80 -8.97 6.42
CA GLU A 480 -15.54 -7.94 7.45
C GLU A 480 -14.94 -6.66 6.84
N ARG A 481 -15.69 -5.84 6.07
CA ARG A 481 -15.21 -4.48 5.73
C ARG A 481 -16.34 -3.44 5.70
N THR A 482 -16.44 -2.65 6.75
CA THR A 482 -17.39 -1.54 6.96
C THR A 482 -17.15 -0.36 6.02
N GLY A 483 -17.92 -0.18 4.95
CA GLY A 483 -17.89 0.95 4.00
C GLY A 483 -19.08 0.85 3.03
N ALA A 484 -19.32 1.86 2.18
CA ALA A 484 -20.57 2.03 1.40
C ALA A 484 -21.21 0.72 0.92
N LEU A 485 -22.45 0.51 1.38
CA LEU A 485 -23.08 -0.79 1.65
C LEU A 485 -24.04 -1.13 0.50
N PHE A 486 -23.92 -2.31 -0.12
CA PHE A 486 -25.04 -2.89 -0.87
C PHE A 486 -25.72 -3.95 -0.01
N THR A 487 -27.04 -4.01 -0.08
CA THR A 487 -27.86 -4.97 0.68
C THR A 487 -28.19 -6.17 -0.20
N ALA A 488 -27.76 -7.38 0.16
CA ALA A 488 -28.24 -8.63 -0.42
C ALA A 488 -29.17 -9.33 0.55
N LEU A 489 -30.18 -10.05 0.06
CA LEU A 489 -31.06 -10.86 0.89
C LEU A 489 -30.49 -12.28 0.99
N ALA A 490 -30.17 -12.75 2.19
CA ALA A 490 -29.83 -14.15 2.42
C ALA A 490 -31.09 -14.95 2.77
N SER A 491 -31.28 -16.06 2.06
CA SER A 491 -32.27 -17.09 2.40
C SER A 491 -31.57 -18.17 3.24
N LEU A 492 -32.10 -18.47 4.43
CA LEU A 492 -31.59 -19.52 5.30
C LEU A 492 -32.46 -20.78 5.12
N PRO A 493 -31.88 -21.98 4.91
CA PRO A 493 -32.64 -23.21 4.69
C PRO A 493 -33.49 -23.71 5.87
N ARG A 494 -33.65 -22.95 6.95
CA ARG A 494 -34.25 -23.43 8.20
C ARG A 494 -35.77 -23.34 8.28
N ASP A 495 -36.43 -22.66 7.35
CA ASP A 495 -37.88 -22.68 7.23
C ASP A 495 -38.23 -23.43 5.95
N GLY A 496 -38.52 -24.73 6.07
CA GLY A 496 -38.77 -25.66 4.96
C GLY A 496 -39.92 -25.25 4.03
N ARG A 497 -39.67 -24.27 3.18
CA ARG A 497 -40.48 -23.92 2.02
C ARG A 497 -39.56 -23.83 0.82
N ASP A 498 -39.90 -24.59 -0.21
CA ASP A 498 -39.31 -24.49 -1.54
C ASP A 498 -39.22 -23.03 -1.97
N VAL A 499 -38.14 -22.68 -2.68
CA VAL A 499 -38.01 -21.41 -3.40
C VAL A 499 -38.50 -21.67 -4.83
N PRO A 500 -39.73 -21.26 -5.22
CA PRO A 500 -40.18 -21.42 -6.60
C PRO A 500 -39.92 -20.13 -7.39
N GLY A 501 -39.24 -20.27 -8.54
CA GLY A 501 -39.71 -19.65 -9.79
C GLY A 501 -38.86 -18.62 -10.51
N ALA A 502 -38.35 -17.56 -9.87
CA ALA A 502 -37.95 -16.37 -10.67
C ALA A 502 -36.65 -15.63 -10.28
N ALA A 503 -36.06 -15.88 -9.12
CA ALA A 503 -34.79 -15.26 -8.71
C ALA A 503 -33.71 -16.34 -8.57
N GLU A 504 -32.76 -16.38 -9.52
CA GLU A 504 -31.60 -17.26 -9.43
C GLU A 504 -30.62 -16.68 -8.40
N ALA A 505 -30.24 -17.47 -7.39
CA ALA A 505 -29.21 -17.07 -6.45
C ALA A 505 -27.90 -16.82 -7.22
N PHE A 506 -27.30 -15.65 -7.03
CA PHE A 506 -26.05 -15.29 -7.71
C PHE A 506 -24.81 -15.81 -6.97
N ALA A 507 -24.98 -16.29 -5.73
CA ALA A 507 -23.95 -16.89 -4.88
C ALA A 507 -24.58 -17.68 -3.71
N GLY A 508 -23.93 -18.77 -3.29
CA GLY A 508 -24.12 -19.44 -1.99
C GLY A 508 -23.07 -19.02 -0.95
N ILE A 509 -23.42 -19.02 0.33
CA ILE A 509 -22.52 -18.74 1.46
C ILE A 509 -22.71 -19.85 2.50
N ASP A 510 -21.61 -20.42 2.98
CA ASP A 510 -21.62 -21.45 4.03
C ASP A 510 -22.32 -20.96 5.32
N ALA A 511 -23.12 -21.84 5.93
CA ALA A 511 -23.95 -21.50 7.09
C ALA A 511 -23.14 -21.13 8.35
N GLU A 512 -21.90 -21.60 8.48
CA GLU A 512 -20.95 -21.25 9.54
C GLU A 512 -20.41 -19.82 9.33
N VAL A 513 -20.03 -19.48 8.09
CA VAL A 513 -19.57 -18.14 7.70
C VAL A 513 -20.69 -17.12 7.85
N LEU A 514 -21.90 -17.48 7.41
CA LEU A 514 -23.10 -16.67 7.58
C LEU A 514 -23.43 -16.45 9.06
N ARG A 515 -23.25 -17.45 9.92
CA ARG A 515 -23.38 -17.32 11.39
C ARG A 515 -22.32 -16.38 11.98
N ARG A 516 -21.09 -16.40 11.47
CA ARG A 516 -20.01 -15.47 11.86
C ARG A 516 -20.33 -14.02 11.49
N ILE A 517 -20.88 -13.79 10.30
CA ILE A 517 -21.31 -12.47 9.82
C ILE A 517 -22.51 -11.94 10.63
N ILE A 518 -23.41 -12.81 11.08
CA ILE A 518 -24.67 -12.45 11.76
C ILE A 518 -24.48 -12.17 13.28
N GLY A 519 -23.34 -12.54 13.85
CA GLY A 519 -22.90 -12.10 15.19
C GLY A 519 -22.98 -13.19 16.27
N GLY A 520 -21.82 -13.50 16.86
CA GLY A 520 -21.68 -14.34 18.05
C GLY A 520 -20.21 -14.65 18.34
N THR A 521 -19.58 -13.89 19.23
CA THR A 521 -18.23 -14.09 19.76
C THR A 521 -18.07 -15.43 20.48
N GLY A 522 -17.02 -16.20 20.16
CA GLY A 522 -16.48 -17.23 21.07
C GLY A 522 -15.60 -18.31 20.43
N GLY A 523 -14.27 -18.20 20.60
CA GLY A 523 -13.25 -19.28 20.61
C GLY A 523 -13.05 -20.07 19.30
N THR A 524 -11.89 -20.61 18.93
CA THR A 524 -10.64 -20.95 19.63
C THR A 524 -9.50 -21.04 18.60
N ALA A 525 -8.27 -20.79 19.05
CA ALA A 525 -7.06 -21.11 18.30
C ALA A 525 -6.99 -22.63 18.03
N LEU A 526 -6.60 -23.02 16.81
CA LEU A 526 -6.28 -24.40 16.46
C LEU A 526 -4.76 -24.62 16.49
N PRO A 527 -4.28 -25.78 17.01
CA PRO A 527 -2.87 -26.08 17.21
C PRO A 527 -2.18 -26.53 15.92
N VAL A 528 -0.94 -26.07 15.71
CA VAL A 528 -0.02 -26.61 14.70
C VAL A 528 0.47 -27.98 15.17
N ARG A 529 -0.32 -29.02 14.91
CA ARG A 529 0.05 -30.44 15.04
C ARG A 529 -0.65 -31.29 13.97
N ARG A 530 -0.57 -30.93 12.70
CA ARG A 530 -0.84 -31.90 11.63
C ARG A 530 0.45 -32.61 11.26
N ALA A 531 0.41 -33.90 11.59
CA ALA A 531 1.20 -35.06 11.19
C ALA A 531 2.45 -34.82 10.33
N ARG A 532 3.57 -35.39 10.80
CA ARG A 532 4.81 -35.56 10.04
C ARG A 532 4.61 -36.35 8.72
N GLU A 533 3.44 -36.93 8.42
CA GLU A 533 3.13 -37.90 7.33
C GLU A 533 3.13 -37.36 5.89
N GLN A 534 3.14 -36.05 5.71
CA GLN A 534 2.93 -35.43 4.40
C GLN A 534 3.42 -33.98 4.38
N LEU A 535 4.14 -33.58 3.33
CA LEU A 535 4.45 -32.18 3.04
C LEU A 535 3.57 -31.67 1.89
N THR A 536 2.87 -30.56 2.10
CA THR A 536 2.00 -29.94 1.11
C THR A 536 2.54 -28.58 0.68
N VAL A 537 2.80 -28.41 -0.62
CA VAL A 537 3.36 -27.20 -1.21
C VAL A 537 2.34 -26.57 -2.14
N LEU A 538 2.03 -25.30 -1.94
CA LEU A 538 1.28 -24.52 -2.91
C LEU A 538 2.26 -23.92 -3.92
N HIS A 539 2.30 -24.46 -5.13
CA HIS A 539 3.18 -24.02 -6.20
C HIS A 539 2.41 -23.10 -7.15
N LEU A 540 2.91 -21.87 -7.31
CA LEU A 540 2.28 -20.78 -8.04
C LEU A 540 3.22 -20.27 -9.13
N HIS A 541 2.66 -19.93 -10.28
CA HIS A 541 3.31 -19.02 -11.23
C HIS A 541 2.69 -17.64 -11.08
N GLY A 542 3.45 -16.68 -10.56
CA GLY A 542 2.96 -15.35 -10.24
C GLY A 542 2.07 -15.26 -8.99
N PRO A 543 1.44 -14.09 -8.76
CA PRO A 543 0.60 -13.85 -7.61
C PRO A 543 -0.76 -14.56 -7.71
N ALA A 544 -1.04 -15.48 -6.81
CA ALA A 544 -2.31 -16.22 -6.76
C ALA A 544 -3.45 -15.52 -6.01
N THR A 545 -4.67 -15.97 -6.28
CA THR A 545 -5.89 -15.74 -5.49
C THR A 545 -6.25 -17.01 -4.71
N ALA A 546 -7.03 -16.85 -3.64
CA ALA A 546 -7.20 -17.76 -2.50
C ALA A 546 -7.30 -19.26 -2.82
N VAL A 547 -6.74 -20.06 -1.91
CA VAL A 547 -6.64 -21.52 -1.97
C VAL A 547 -7.33 -22.10 -0.73
N GLU A 548 -8.19 -23.09 -0.92
CA GLU A 548 -9.01 -23.72 0.14
C GLU A 548 -8.21 -24.69 1.03
N VAL A 549 -7.03 -25.12 0.60
CA VAL A 549 -6.16 -26.04 1.32
C VAL A 549 -5.06 -25.24 2.02
N ALA A 550 -4.80 -25.51 3.30
CA ALA A 550 -3.66 -24.94 4.02
C ALA A 550 -2.39 -25.76 3.70
N PRO A 551 -1.47 -25.27 2.85
CA PRO A 551 -0.19 -25.93 2.60
C PRO A 551 0.76 -25.73 3.80
N ASP A 552 1.89 -26.42 3.79
CA ASP A 552 3.03 -26.19 4.68
C ASP A 552 3.99 -25.11 4.15
N LEU A 553 4.06 -24.98 2.81
CA LEU A 553 4.92 -24.03 2.10
C LEU A 553 4.20 -23.41 0.89
N VAL A 554 4.48 -22.15 0.58
CA VAL A 554 4.07 -21.50 -0.68
C VAL A 554 5.31 -21.22 -1.50
N VAL A 555 5.32 -21.66 -2.77
CA VAL A 555 6.42 -21.46 -3.71
C VAL A 555 5.93 -20.67 -4.91
N VAL A 556 6.56 -19.53 -5.19
CA VAL A 556 6.23 -18.64 -6.30
C VAL A 556 7.35 -18.66 -7.34
N THR A 557 7.06 -19.24 -8.50
CA THR A 557 8.02 -19.47 -9.60
C THR A 557 8.07 -18.32 -10.60
N GLY A 558 8.33 -17.11 -10.13
CA GLY A 558 8.40 -15.88 -10.94
C GLY A 558 7.04 -15.28 -11.25
N GLY A 559 7.01 -14.23 -12.08
CA GLY A 559 5.76 -13.56 -12.47
C GLY A 559 5.20 -12.64 -11.38
N VAL A 560 6.05 -12.18 -10.45
CA VAL A 560 5.62 -11.44 -9.25
C VAL A 560 5.25 -9.99 -9.58
N ALA A 561 5.94 -9.42 -10.57
CA ALA A 561 5.71 -8.09 -11.12
C ALA A 561 5.68 -8.13 -12.66
N ASP A 562 5.02 -7.15 -13.28
CA ASP A 562 4.96 -7.00 -14.73
C ASP A 562 6.17 -6.19 -15.26
N ARG A 563 6.66 -5.23 -14.48
CA ARG A 563 7.74 -4.30 -14.86
C ARG A 563 8.81 -4.18 -13.78
N ALA A 564 8.76 -5.05 -12.76
CA ALA A 564 9.70 -5.10 -11.66
C ALA A 564 9.91 -3.73 -10.97
N THR A 565 8.86 -2.91 -10.83
CA THR A 565 8.99 -1.60 -10.18
C THR A 565 8.92 -1.72 -8.65
N PRO A 566 9.55 -0.82 -7.87
CA PRO A 566 9.42 -0.84 -6.41
C PRO A 566 7.97 -0.75 -5.91
N GLY A 567 7.08 -0.12 -6.68
CA GLY A 567 5.65 -0.05 -6.37
C GLY A 567 4.93 -1.38 -6.54
N GLU A 568 5.23 -2.11 -7.62
CA GLU A 568 4.70 -3.46 -7.88
C GLU A 568 5.18 -4.45 -6.81
N TYR A 569 6.46 -4.39 -6.42
CA TYR A 569 6.98 -5.25 -5.36
C TYR A 569 6.42 -4.97 -3.97
N ARG A 570 6.12 -3.71 -3.62
CA ARG A 570 5.37 -3.41 -2.38
C ARG A 570 3.96 -4.00 -2.41
N ALA A 571 3.29 -3.95 -3.56
CA ALA A 571 1.96 -4.55 -3.72
C ALA A 571 2.03 -6.08 -3.68
N ALA A 572 3.06 -6.68 -4.29
CA ALA A 572 3.33 -8.11 -4.26
C ALA A 572 3.63 -8.60 -2.84
N HIS A 573 4.51 -7.92 -2.09
CA HIS A 573 4.77 -8.23 -0.68
C HIS A 573 3.47 -8.26 0.14
N ALA A 574 2.66 -7.21 0.02
CA ALA A 574 1.38 -7.15 0.73
C ALA A 574 0.40 -8.26 0.30
N ARG A 575 0.46 -8.72 -0.96
CA ARG A 575 -0.36 -9.84 -1.45
C ARG A 575 0.14 -11.18 -0.93
N LEU A 576 1.45 -11.41 -0.94
CA LEU A 576 2.08 -12.62 -0.40
C LEU A 576 1.84 -12.73 1.12
N GLU A 577 1.95 -11.65 1.87
CA GLU A 577 1.63 -11.64 3.30
C GLU A 577 0.15 -11.89 3.58
N ARG A 578 -0.76 -11.37 2.74
CA ARG A 578 -2.20 -11.69 2.82
C ARG A 578 -2.47 -13.15 2.49
N LEU A 579 -1.79 -13.72 1.49
CA LEU A 579 -1.89 -15.14 1.14
C LEU A 579 -1.41 -16.02 2.30
N ARG A 580 -0.23 -15.72 2.86
CA ARG A 580 0.31 -16.40 4.05
C ARG A 580 -0.65 -16.33 5.22
N ALA A 581 -1.15 -15.14 5.54
CA ALA A 581 -2.09 -14.95 6.63
C ALA A 581 -3.42 -15.69 6.38
N GLY A 582 -3.94 -15.65 5.15
CA GLY A 582 -5.16 -16.36 4.74
C GLY A 582 -5.05 -17.88 4.81
N LEU A 583 -3.86 -18.41 4.55
CA LEU A 583 -3.55 -19.85 4.67
C LEU A 583 -3.15 -20.27 6.09
N GLY A 584 -3.11 -19.33 7.06
CA GLY A 584 -2.71 -19.63 8.43
C GLY A 584 -1.24 -20.02 8.59
N LEU A 585 -0.39 -19.69 7.61
CA LEU A 585 1.02 -20.08 7.59
C LEU A 585 1.86 -19.22 8.56
N PRO A 586 2.81 -19.80 9.30
CA PRO A 586 3.81 -19.04 10.05
C PRO A 586 4.60 -18.06 9.16
N PRO A 587 5.16 -16.97 9.72
CA PRO A 587 6.12 -16.13 9.02
C PRO A 587 7.26 -16.98 8.42
N GLY A 588 7.70 -16.60 7.22
CA GLY A 588 8.82 -17.22 6.54
C GLY A 588 8.53 -18.50 5.75
N ARG A 589 7.25 -18.83 5.52
CA ARG A 589 6.81 -20.01 4.74
C ARG A 589 6.58 -19.73 3.25
N ILE A 590 7.09 -18.62 2.74
CA ILE A 590 6.95 -18.22 1.32
C ILE A 590 8.32 -18.23 0.67
N VAL A 591 8.46 -18.97 -0.42
CA VAL A 591 9.64 -19.00 -1.28
C VAL A 591 9.31 -18.31 -2.59
N VAL A 592 10.18 -17.42 -3.06
CA VAL A 592 9.99 -16.67 -4.31
C VAL A 592 11.27 -16.72 -5.14
N VAL A 593 11.16 -17.07 -6.43
CA VAL A 593 12.25 -16.93 -7.42
C VAL A 593 11.85 -15.90 -8.49
N PRO A 594 12.81 -15.17 -9.09
CA PRO A 594 12.49 -14.20 -10.14
C PRO A 594 12.20 -14.89 -11.49
N GLY A 595 11.24 -14.35 -12.23
CA GLY A 595 11.00 -14.65 -13.65
C GLY A 595 11.38 -13.49 -14.59
N PRO A 596 11.23 -13.63 -15.92
CA PRO A 596 11.56 -12.59 -16.90
C PRO A 596 10.88 -11.24 -16.64
N SER A 597 9.63 -11.24 -16.19
CA SER A 597 8.88 -10.01 -15.86
C SER A 597 9.35 -9.34 -14.56
N ASP A 598 10.11 -10.07 -13.74
CA ASP A 598 10.72 -9.61 -12.50
C ASP A 598 12.09 -8.92 -12.73
N VAL A 599 12.52 -8.79 -13.98
CA VAL A 599 13.74 -8.06 -14.36
C VAL A 599 13.38 -6.63 -14.73
N ASN A 600 13.93 -5.66 -14.00
CA ASN A 600 13.67 -4.25 -14.28
C ASN A 600 14.52 -3.75 -15.47
N GLU A 601 13.99 -3.89 -16.68
CA GLU A 601 14.66 -3.42 -17.90
C GLU A 601 14.95 -1.91 -17.88
N GLY A 602 14.11 -1.11 -17.21
CA GLY A 602 14.31 0.33 -17.09
C GLY A 602 15.57 0.67 -16.29
N ARG A 603 15.81 -0.05 -15.18
CA ARG A 603 17.03 0.08 -14.38
C ARG A 603 18.24 -0.51 -15.09
N CYS A 604 18.06 -1.59 -15.87
CA CYS A 604 19.12 -2.12 -16.72
C CYS A 604 19.56 -1.08 -17.77
N ARG A 605 18.62 -0.40 -18.43
CA ARG A 605 18.91 0.71 -19.36
C ARG A 605 19.58 1.91 -18.69
N ALA A 606 19.15 2.26 -17.48
CA ALA A 606 19.76 3.36 -16.72
C ALA A 606 21.21 3.04 -16.35
N TYR A 607 21.46 1.84 -15.82
CA TYR A 607 22.80 1.38 -15.49
C TYR A 607 23.75 1.46 -16.69
N PHE A 608 23.31 1.01 -17.86
CA PHE A 608 24.13 1.09 -19.08
C PHE A 608 24.47 2.54 -19.46
N ARG A 609 23.50 3.46 -19.35
CA ARG A 609 23.75 4.89 -19.62
C ARG A 609 24.67 5.53 -18.59
N ASP A 610 24.55 5.14 -17.33
CA ASP A 610 25.42 5.66 -16.27
C ASP A 610 26.87 5.17 -16.47
N GLN A 611 27.07 3.88 -16.78
CA GLN A 611 28.38 3.34 -17.12
C GLN A 611 28.98 4.00 -18.38
N GLU A 612 28.17 4.19 -19.42
CA GLU A 612 28.58 4.90 -20.65
C GLU A 612 28.99 6.35 -20.36
N ALA A 613 28.25 7.07 -19.51
CA ALA A 613 28.57 8.44 -19.10
C ALA A 613 29.90 8.52 -18.32
N ASP A 614 30.22 7.49 -17.54
CA ASP A 614 31.45 7.37 -16.77
C ASP A 614 32.61 6.73 -17.57
N GLY A 615 32.39 6.33 -18.83
CA GLY A 615 33.39 5.70 -19.69
C GLY A 615 33.74 4.26 -19.29
N LEU A 616 32.85 3.58 -18.56
CA LEU A 616 33.02 2.20 -18.08
C LEU A 616 32.15 1.22 -18.89
N GLU A 617 32.56 -0.04 -18.95
CA GLU A 617 31.75 -1.10 -19.56
C GLU A 617 30.79 -1.74 -18.54
N PRO A 618 29.51 -1.97 -18.89
CA PRO A 618 28.55 -2.64 -18.02
C PRO A 618 28.98 -4.07 -17.64
N VAL A 619 29.12 -4.34 -16.35
CA VAL A 619 29.48 -5.68 -15.85
C VAL A 619 28.25 -6.59 -15.65
N PRO A 620 28.16 -7.76 -16.32
CA PRO A 620 27.08 -8.73 -16.10
C PRO A 620 27.19 -9.37 -14.70
N PRO A 621 26.07 -9.70 -14.04
CA PRO A 621 24.71 -9.79 -14.59
C PRO A 621 23.86 -8.51 -14.47
N TYR A 622 24.47 -7.30 -14.42
CA TYR A 622 23.74 -6.01 -14.39
C TYR A 622 22.79 -5.87 -13.17
N TRP A 623 23.37 -5.95 -11.97
CA TRP A 623 22.67 -5.99 -10.67
C TRP A 623 21.48 -5.02 -10.49
N PRO A 624 21.53 -3.74 -10.92
CA PRO A 624 20.43 -2.78 -10.68
C PRO A 624 19.07 -3.26 -11.17
N LYS A 625 19.03 -4.20 -12.13
CA LYS A 625 17.80 -4.84 -12.64
C LYS A 625 17.01 -5.61 -11.57
N TRP A 626 17.65 -6.09 -10.50
CA TRP A 626 17.02 -6.86 -9.41
C TRP A 626 16.94 -6.14 -8.08
N GLU A 627 17.53 -4.95 -7.91
CA GLU A 627 17.42 -4.19 -6.65
C GLU A 627 15.97 -4.10 -6.10
N PRO A 628 14.92 -3.88 -6.92
CA PRO A 628 13.56 -3.90 -6.41
C PRO A 628 13.06 -5.29 -5.97
N PHE A 629 13.53 -6.35 -6.62
CA PHE A 629 13.25 -7.76 -6.25
C PHE A 629 14.00 -8.17 -4.97
N ALA A 630 15.24 -7.71 -4.80
CA ALA A 630 16.01 -7.85 -3.56
C ALA A 630 15.30 -7.19 -2.37
N ALA A 631 14.68 -6.02 -2.60
CA ALA A 631 13.89 -5.34 -1.58
C ALA A 631 12.58 -6.07 -1.21
N LEU A 632 11.98 -6.83 -2.14
CA LEU A 632 10.84 -7.71 -1.85
C LEU A 632 11.29 -8.89 -0.97
N THR A 633 12.29 -9.63 -1.44
CA THR A 633 12.76 -10.85 -0.78
C THR A 633 13.37 -10.56 0.60
N GLY A 634 13.99 -9.39 0.79
CA GLY A 634 14.46 -8.94 2.11
C GLY A 634 13.35 -8.61 3.12
N GLN A 635 12.10 -8.47 2.68
CA GLN A 635 10.93 -8.33 3.58
C GLN A 635 10.27 -9.67 3.90
N LEU A 636 10.55 -10.72 3.11
CA LEU A 636 10.06 -12.08 3.34
C LEU A 636 11.05 -12.84 4.24
N PRO A 637 10.65 -13.30 5.44
CA PRO A 637 11.57 -14.03 6.32
C PRO A 637 11.96 -15.41 5.74
N GLY A 638 13.09 -15.96 6.18
CA GLY A 638 13.39 -17.40 6.05
C GLY A 638 14.32 -17.83 4.91
N GLY A 639 14.68 -16.94 3.98
CA GLY A 639 15.66 -17.22 2.92
C GLY A 639 16.99 -16.51 3.14
N THR A 640 18.09 -17.04 2.59
CA THR A 640 19.36 -16.29 2.54
C THR A 640 19.17 -14.96 1.79
N PRO A 641 19.93 -13.89 2.10
CA PRO A 641 19.79 -12.60 1.41
C PRO A 641 19.98 -12.70 -0.11
N PHE A 642 19.11 -12.04 -0.88
CA PHE A 642 19.27 -11.87 -2.33
C PHE A 642 20.19 -10.66 -2.59
N GLN A 643 21.46 -10.89 -2.91
CA GLN A 643 22.52 -9.86 -2.96
C GLN A 643 23.30 -9.88 -4.27
N GLN A 644 24.10 -8.85 -4.55
CA GLN A 644 24.82 -8.69 -5.82
C GLN A 644 25.75 -9.86 -6.17
N HIS A 645 26.47 -10.38 -5.20
CA HIS A 645 27.38 -11.52 -5.38
C HIS A 645 26.67 -12.87 -5.25
N GLN A 646 25.41 -12.88 -4.79
CA GLN A 646 24.59 -14.07 -4.62
C GLN A 646 23.12 -13.76 -4.98
N PRO A 647 22.79 -13.54 -6.26
CA PRO A 647 21.43 -13.24 -6.71
C PRO A 647 20.55 -14.51 -6.75
N TRP A 648 20.61 -15.35 -5.71
CA TRP A 648 19.84 -16.59 -5.53
C TRP A 648 19.75 -16.93 -4.03
N GLN A 649 18.75 -17.73 -3.64
CA GLN A 649 18.44 -17.94 -2.22
C GLN A 649 18.33 -19.42 -1.84
N LEU A 650 18.68 -19.74 -0.60
CA LEU A 650 18.40 -21.04 0.03
C LEU A 650 17.46 -20.81 1.20
N TYR A 651 16.41 -21.63 1.30
CA TYR A 651 15.46 -21.60 2.42
C TYR A 651 15.56 -22.92 3.17
N GLU A 652 15.82 -22.88 4.48
CA GLU A 652 15.87 -24.07 5.33
C GLU A 652 14.64 -24.10 6.23
N PHE A 653 13.95 -25.24 6.27
CA PHE A 653 12.78 -25.47 7.09
C PHE A 653 13.02 -26.67 8.02
N PRO A 654 13.74 -26.49 9.14
CA PRO A 654 14.11 -27.60 10.03
C PRO A 654 12.89 -28.36 10.56
N ALA A 655 11.81 -27.65 10.90
CA ALA A 655 10.56 -28.25 11.37
C ALA A 655 9.90 -29.20 10.35
N LEU A 656 10.19 -29.01 9.06
CA LEU A 656 9.71 -29.84 7.95
C LEU A 656 10.79 -30.79 7.42
N ARG A 657 12.02 -30.77 7.97
CA ARG A 657 13.23 -31.40 7.39
C ARG A 657 13.35 -31.16 5.88
N THR A 658 13.06 -29.93 5.46
CA THR A 658 12.99 -29.57 4.04
C THR A 658 13.92 -28.39 3.76
N VAL A 659 14.65 -28.45 2.67
CA VAL A 659 15.46 -27.34 2.13
C VAL A 659 14.98 -27.01 0.73
N VAL A 660 14.87 -25.71 0.42
CA VAL A 660 14.43 -25.22 -0.89
C VAL A 660 15.52 -24.39 -1.54
N ALA A 661 16.03 -24.86 -2.67
CA ALA A 661 16.99 -24.17 -3.53
C ALA A 661 16.26 -23.25 -4.52
N ALA A 662 16.20 -21.96 -4.21
CA ALA A 662 15.55 -20.94 -5.02
C ALA A 662 16.53 -20.39 -6.08
N LEU A 663 16.49 -21.00 -7.27
CA LEU A 663 17.37 -20.76 -8.41
C LEU A 663 16.93 -19.53 -9.20
N ASN A 664 17.87 -18.61 -9.42
CA ASN A 664 17.68 -17.50 -10.33
C ASN A 664 18.14 -17.89 -11.74
N SER A 665 17.17 -18.09 -12.62
CA SER A 665 17.39 -18.36 -14.05
C SER A 665 17.35 -17.10 -14.92
N THR A 666 17.10 -15.93 -14.33
CA THR A 666 17.03 -14.64 -15.05
C THR A 666 18.40 -13.97 -15.22
N ILE A 667 19.48 -14.67 -14.84
CA ILE A 667 20.86 -14.16 -14.87
C ILE A 667 21.22 -13.53 -16.22
N PRO A 668 20.95 -14.18 -17.37
CA PRO A 668 21.29 -13.64 -18.69
C PRO A 668 20.36 -12.51 -19.16
N ILE A 669 19.22 -12.29 -18.50
CA ILE A 669 18.16 -11.43 -19.04
C ILE A 669 18.53 -9.95 -18.91
N SER A 670 18.42 -9.20 -19.99
CA SER A 670 18.63 -7.75 -20.00
C SER A 670 17.71 -7.03 -20.99
N HIS A 671 17.95 -5.73 -21.18
CA HIS A 671 17.25 -4.94 -22.19
C HIS A 671 17.83 -5.09 -23.61
N LEU A 672 18.98 -5.76 -23.76
CA LEU A 672 19.65 -5.97 -25.04
C LEU A 672 18.94 -7.03 -25.89
N PRO A 673 18.94 -6.89 -27.23
CA PRO A 673 18.45 -7.94 -28.13
C PRO A 673 19.26 -9.23 -27.96
N GLY A 674 18.60 -10.39 -27.88
CA GLY A 674 19.27 -11.70 -27.71
C GLY A 674 19.47 -12.12 -26.25
N GLU A 675 19.48 -11.19 -25.30
CA GLU A 675 19.60 -11.44 -23.85
C GLU A 675 18.22 -11.61 -23.19
N ARG A 676 17.39 -12.52 -23.73
CA ARG A 676 16.03 -12.84 -23.24
C ARG A 676 15.80 -14.34 -23.07
N HIS A 677 16.84 -15.05 -22.62
CA HIS A 677 16.77 -16.48 -22.34
C HIS A 677 17.09 -16.78 -20.87
N GLY A 678 16.61 -17.92 -20.40
CA GLY A 678 16.98 -18.45 -19.09
C GLY A 678 18.42 -18.96 -19.07
N GLY A 679 19.06 -18.90 -17.91
CA GLY A 679 20.36 -19.52 -17.69
C GLY A 679 20.77 -19.51 -16.21
N LEU A 680 21.44 -20.57 -15.77
CA LEU A 680 22.08 -20.63 -14.45
C LEU A 680 23.58 -20.40 -14.64
N GLY A 681 24.16 -19.51 -13.84
CA GLY A 681 25.62 -19.32 -13.81
C GLY A 681 26.31 -20.49 -13.10
N THR A 682 27.55 -20.80 -13.50
CA THR A 682 28.40 -21.82 -12.87
C THR A 682 28.60 -21.60 -11.37
N ALA A 683 28.70 -20.34 -10.94
CA ALA A 683 28.81 -19.98 -9.52
C ALA A 683 27.58 -20.45 -8.71
N GLN A 684 26.37 -20.22 -9.22
CA GLN A 684 25.12 -20.65 -8.57
C GLN A 684 25.02 -22.18 -8.51
N VAL A 685 25.32 -22.87 -9.62
CA VAL A 685 25.25 -24.33 -9.69
C VAL A 685 26.24 -24.96 -8.70
N THR A 686 27.47 -24.49 -8.66
CA THR A 686 28.49 -25.00 -7.73
C THR A 686 28.07 -24.75 -6.28
N TRP A 687 27.58 -23.54 -5.99
CA TRP A 687 27.14 -23.14 -4.65
C TRP A 687 25.99 -24.00 -4.12
N PHE A 688 24.97 -24.28 -4.95
CA PHE A 688 23.85 -25.13 -4.54
C PHE A 688 24.26 -26.60 -4.42
N ALA A 689 25.10 -27.11 -5.33
CA ALA A 689 25.57 -28.50 -5.28
C ALA A 689 26.26 -28.82 -3.95
N ASP A 690 27.13 -27.92 -3.47
CA ASP A 690 27.83 -28.11 -2.20
C ASP A 690 26.90 -28.07 -0.98
N ARG A 691 25.84 -27.25 -1.01
CA ARG A 691 24.88 -27.20 0.11
C ARG A 691 23.93 -28.35 0.16
N LEU A 692 23.38 -28.69 -0.98
CA LEU A 692 22.38 -29.72 -1.06
C LEU A 692 22.98 -31.09 -0.71
N ARG A 693 24.29 -31.26 -0.88
CA ARG A 693 25.06 -32.41 -0.38
C ARG A 693 25.03 -32.51 1.15
N ASP A 694 25.36 -31.44 1.86
CA ASP A 694 25.31 -31.41 3.34
C ASP A 694 23.89 -31.68 3.90
N HIS A 695 22.86 -31.20 3.20
CA HIS A 695 21.47 -31.47 3.57
C HIS A 695 21.05 -32.92 3.26
N ALA A 696 21.62 -33.52 2.20
CA ALA A 696 21.43 -34.93 1.88
C ALA A 696 21.95 -35.81 3.02
N ASP A 697 23.14 -35.51 3.53
CA ASP A 697 23.77 -36.26 4.63
C ASP A 697 22.95 -36.16 5.93
N ARG A 698 22.20 -35.06 6.12
CA ARG A 698 21.27 -34.85 7.23
C ARG A 698 19.86 -35.41 6.99
N GLY A 699 19.62 -36.04 5.85
CA GLY A 699 18.32 -36.62 5.48
C GLY A 699 17.21 -35.58 5.30
N TYR A 700 17.51 -34.42 4.75
CA TYR A 700 16.51 -33.41 4.40
C TYR A 700 15.93 -33.70 3.00
N LEU A 701 14.65 -33.37 2.83
CA LEU A 701 14.01 -33.27 1.52
C LEU A 701 14.52 -32.01 0.79
N ARG A 702 15.00 -32.17 -0.44
CA ARG A 702 15.67 -31.12 -1.22
C ARG A 702 14.83 -30.73 -2.43
N ILE A 703 14.20 -29.56 -2.37
CA ILE A 703 13.33 -29.03 -3.42
C ILE A 703 14.09 -27.98 -4.22
N GLY A 704 14.21 -28.15 -5.54
CA GLY A 704 14.70 -27.12 -6.46
C GLY A 704 13.56 -26.24 -6.94
N VAL A 705 13.78 -24.94 -7.08
CA VAL A 705 12.76 -24.00 -7.60
C VAL A 705 13.40 -23.12 -8.66
N VAL A 706 12.86 -23.12 -9.88
CA VAL A 706 13.41 -22.33 -11.01
C VAL A 706 12.28 -21.78 -11.89
N HIS A 707 12.42 -20.59 -12.47
CA HIS A 707 11.37 -20.09 -13.37
C HIS A 707 11.36 -20.75 -14.75
N HIS A 708 12.52 -20.77 -15.43
CA HIS A 708 12.67 -21.29 -16.79
C HIS A 708 12.70 -22.83 -16.83
N ASP A 709 12.93 -23.39 -18.02
CA ASP A 709 13.05 -24.83 -18.25
C ASP A 709 13.97 -25.51 -17.20
N PRO A 710 13.48 -26.56 -16.52
CA PRO A 710 14.24 -27.23 -15.47
C PRO A 710 15.48 -27.98 -15.99
N VAL A 711 15.62 -28.20 -17.31
CA VAL A 711 16.86 -28.71 -17.95
C VAL A 711 18.08 -27.83 -17.64
N LEU A 712 17.86 -26.54 -17.36
CA LEU A 712 18.95 -25.65 -16.91
C LEU A 712 19.55 -26.10 -15.57
N ALA A 713 18.78 -26.81 -14.75
CA ALA A 713 19.18 -27.30 -13.43
C ALA A 713 19.65 -28.77 -13.45
N THR A 714 19.84 -29.40 -14.62
CA THR A 714 20.27 -30.81 -14.73
C THR A 714 21.56 -31.10 -13.96
N ALA A 715 22.50 -30.15 -13.89
CA ALA A 715 23.73 -30.30 -13.10
C ALA A 715 23.49 -30.38 -11.57
N LEU A 716 22.34 -29.90 -11.09
CA LEU A 716 21.92 -29.98 -9.68
C LEU A 716 21.01 -31.16 -9.39
N ALA A 717 20.48 -31.85 -10.41
CA ALA A 717 19.56 -32.95 -10.23
C ALA A 717 20.08 -34.07 -9.31
N PRO A 718 21.38 -34.47 -9.33
CA PRO A 718 21.91 -35.45 -8.36
C PRO A 718 21.79 -35.02 -6.88
N HIS A 719 21.53 -33.75 -6.63
CA HIS A 719 21.42 -33.15 -5.31
C HIS A 719 19.99 -32.70 -4.97
N LEU A 720 19.00 -33.01 -5.81
CA LEU A 720 17.61 -32.60 -5.66
C LEU A 720 16.68 -33.81 -5.69
N ASP A 721 15.61 -33.73 -4.92
CA ASP A 721 14.58 -34.77 -4.86
C ASP A 721 13.39 -34.44 -5.79
N VAL A 722 13.07 -33.15 -5.95
CA VAL A 722 12.04 -32.66 -6.86
C VAL A 722 12.39 -31.25 -7.33
N ILE A 723 12.03 -30.88 -8.55
CA ILE A 723 12.17 -29.51 -9.07
C ILE A 723 10.79 -28.93 -9.37
N LEU A 724 10.48 -27.77 -8.80
CA LEU A 724 9.31 -26.97 -9.12
C LEU A 724 9.70 -25.88 -10.11
N HIS A 725 8.97 -25.73 -11.21
CA HIS A 725 9.29 -24.70 -12.18
C HIS A 725 8.09 -23.96 -12.77
N GLY A 726 8.37 -22.78 -13.32
CA GLY A 726 7.34 -21.84 -13.79
C GLY A 726 6.87 -22.05 -15.21
N GLN A 727 7.18 -23.18 -15.86
CA GLN A 727 6.75 -23.46 -17.23
C GLN A 727 5.56 -24.41 -17.23
N ASP A 728 4.64 -24.23 -18.19
CA ASP A 728 3.48 -25.11 -18.36
C ASP A 728 3.87 -26.38 -19.14
N SER A 729 4.56 -27.30 -18.46
CA SER A 729 4.97 -28.60 -19.02
C SER A 729 4.47 -29.80 -18.20
N GLY A 730 3.62 -29.56 -17.20
CA GLY A 730 3.14 -30.58 -16.27
C GLY A 730 4.26 -31.29 -15.50
N VAL A 731 4.01 -32.53 -15.07
CA VAL A 731 5.01 -33.37 -14.39
C VAL A 731 5.72 -34.25 -15.40
N HIS A 732 7.04 -34.16 -15.43
CA HIS A 732 7.94 -34.97 -16.27
C HIS A 732 9.24 -35.26 -15.50
N GLU A 733 10.04 -36.20 -15.97
CA GLU A 733 11.36 -36.45 -15.38
C GLU A 733 12.44 -35.70 -16.16
N LEU A 734 13.45 -35.21 -15.46
CA LEU A 734 14.64 -34.65 -16.10
C LEU A 734 15.43 -35.79 -16.77
N GLU A 735 15.41 -35.80 -18.10
CA GLU A 735 16.12 -36.77 -18.92
C GLU A 735 17.58 -36.88 -18.43
N LEU A 736 18.03 -38.12 -18.18
CA LEU A 736 19.33 -38.54 -17.61
C LEU A 736 19.45 -38.62 -16.08
N THR A 737 18.50 -38.10 -15.29
CA THR A 737 18.63 -38.10 -13.81
C THR A 737 17.43 -38.67 -13.05
N GLY A 738 16.25 -38.75 -13.68
CA GLY A 738 15.04 -39.32 -13.08
C GLY A 738 14.41 -38.45 -11.99
N VAL A 739 14.90 -37.22 -11.78
CA VAL A 739 14.31 -36.28 -10.81
C VAL A 739 13.00 -35.74 -11.37
N PRO A 740 11.88 -35.81 -10.63
CA PRO A 740 10.62 -35.25 -11.08
C PRO A 740 10.68 -33.73 -11.14
N ALA A 741 10.34 -33.19 -12.31
CA ALA A 741 10.13 -31.77 -12.56
C ALA A 741 8.62 -31.48 -12.69
N VAL A 742 8.13 -30.57 -11.86
CA VAL A 742 6.72 -30.20 -11.74
C VAL A 742 6.55 -28.76 -12.22
N GLY A 743 5.93 -28.60 -13.38
CA GLY A 743 5.61 -27.29 -13.95
C GLY A 743 4.32 -26.72 -13.39
N ALA A 744 4.28 -25.41 -13.10
CA ALA A 744 3.07 -24.69 -12.74
C ALA A 744 2.39 -24.12 -13.99
N PRO A 745 1.15 -24.56 -14.33
CA PRO A 745 0.34 -23.91 -15.37
C PRO A 745 -0.06 -22.49 -14.92
N GLU A 746 -0.65 -21.68 -15.82
CA GLU A 746 -1.18 -20.34 -15.46
C GLU A 746 -2.16 -20.46 -14.27
N GLY A 747 -1.69 -20.18 -13.05
CA GLY A 747 -2.46 -20.30 -11.82
C GLY A 747 -1.72 -20.97 -10.65
N ALA A 748 -2.47 -21.74 -9.87
CA ALA A 748 -2.06 -22.36 -8.62
C ALA A 748 -2.24 -23.89 -8.68
N GLN A 749 -1.27 -24.64 -8.18
CA GLN A 749 -1.38 -26.09 -8.01
C GLN A 749 -0.88 -26.51 -6.64
N LEU A 750 -1.52 -27.55 -6.08
CA LEU A 750 -1.12 -28.18 -4.85
C LEU A 750 -0.20 -29.36 -5.17
N VAL A 751 0.99 -29.36 -4.58
CA VAL A 751 1.98 -30.44 -4.71
C VAL A 751 2.13 -31.09 -3.34
N GLU A 752 1.72 -32.35 -3.25
CA GLU A 752 1.71 -33.13 -2.02
C GLU A 752 2.79 -34.20 -2.10
N LEU A 753 3.75 -34.13 -1.18
CA LEU A 753 4.93 -35.00 -1.10
C LEU A 753 4.74 -35.94 0.11
N ARG A 754 4.58 -37.22 -0.18
CA ARG A 754 4.46 -38.30 0.79
C ARG A 754 5.57 -39.34 0.55
N PRO A 755 5.92 -40.15 1.58
CA PRO A 755 6.74 -41.33 1.36
C PRO A 755 6.13 -42.20 0.25
N GLY A 756 6.90 -42.50 -0.79
CA GLY A 756 6.44 -43.32 -1.91
C GLY A 756 5.58 -42.63 -2.96
N ALA A 757 5.10 -41.40 -2.72
CA ALA A 757 4.13 -40.74 -3.63
C ALA A 757 4.26 -39.21 -3.71
N LEU A 758 4.34 -38.70 -4.93
CA LEU A 758 4.20 -37.28 -5.31
C LEU A 758 2.82 -37.10 -5.93
N ARG A 759 1.97 -36.24 -5.36
CA ARG A 759 0.65 -35.90 -5.89
C ARG A 759 0.61 -34.45 -6.35
N VAL A 760 0.06 -34.23 -7.53
CA VAL A 760 -0.13 -32.88 -8.08
C VAL A 760 -1.60 -32.67 -8.39
N SER A 761 -2.20 -31.67 -7.76
CA SER A 761 -3.61 -31.29 -7.90
C SER A 761 -3.73 -29.88 -8.46
N GLY A 762 -4.35 -29.76 -9.64
CA GLY A 762 -4.56 -28.49 -10.34
C GLY A 762 -5.63 -28.62 -11.42
N GLY A 763 -6.42 -27.57 -11.65
CA GLY A 763 -7.50 -27.58 -12.67
C GLY A 763 -8.56 -28.66 -12.45
N GLY A 764 -8.85 -29.02 -11.20
CA GLY A 764 -9.84 -30.06 -10.85
C GLY A 764 -9.39 -31.51 -11.06
N ARG A 765 -8.11 -31.74 -11.42
CA ARG A 765 -7.53 -33.08 -11.61
C ARG A 765 -6.39 -33.31 -10.64
N THR A 766 -6.27 -34.55 -10.14
CA THR A 766 -5.15 -34.99 -9.29
C THR A 766 -4.42 -36.14 -9.97
N ARG A 767 -3.09 -36.04 -10.07
CA ARG A 767 -2.21 -37.10 -10.59
C ARG A 767 -1.23 -37.53 -9.51
N THR A 768 -0.91 -38.82 -9.45
CA THR A 768 0.03 -39.41 -8.48
C THR A 768 1.20 -40.05 -9.21
N TYR A 769 2.41 -39.84 -8.72
CA TYR A 769 3.69 -40.32 -9.25
C TYR A 769 4.48 -41.03 -8.15
N ALA A 770 5.34 -41.97 -8.50
CA ALA A 770 6.25 -42.60 -7.53
C ALA A 770 7.28 -41.58 -7.03
N PHE A 771 7.62 -41.63 -5.74
CA PHE A 771 8.53 -40.66 -5.12
C PHE A 771 9.36 -41.30 -4.00
N GLY A 772 10.60 -40.83 -3.79
CA GLY A 772 11.51 -41.37 -2.78
C GLY A 772 11.06 -41.10 -1.34
N ASP A 773 11.47 -41.97 -0.42
CA ASP A 773 11.17 -41.93 1.01
C ASP A 773 12.43 -41.77 1.89
N HIS A 774 13.61 -41.49 1.33
CA HIS A 774 14.87 -41.40 2.09
C HIS A 774 14.92 -40.26 3.13
N TRP A 775 14.08 -39.24 2.98
CA TRP A 775 13.90 -38.14 3.95
C TRP A 775 12.92 -38.51 5.10
N TRP A 776 12.36 -39.73 5.05
CA TRP A 776 11.40 -40.27 5.99
C TRP A 776 12.08 -41.17 7.04
N LEU A 777 12.40 -40.61 8.21
CA LEU A 777 12.85 -41.40 9.36
C LEU A 777 11.84 -41.27 10.52
N THR A 778 11.15 -42.37 10.82
CA THR A 778 10.38 -42.57 12.05
C THR A 778 11.35 -42.95 13.18
N GLY A 779 11.58 -42.04 14.12
CA GLY A 779 12.40 -42.32 15.30
C GLY A 779 13.39 -41.21 15.54
N ASP A 780 12.92 -40.22 16.29
CA ASP A 780 13.62 -39.37 17.25
C ASP A 780 13.01 -37.97 17.21
N ASP A 781 12.67 -37.48 18.39
CA ASP A 781 12.27 -36.10 18.59
C ASP A 781 13.34 -35.19 17.96
N PRO A 782 12.94 -34.08 17.31
CA PRO A 782 13.95 -33.10 16.92
C PRO A 782 14.72 -32.73 18.20
N PRO A 783 16.07 -32.66 18.19
CA PRO A 783 16.79 -32.20 19.36
C PRO A 783 16.15 -30.88 19.76
N ALA A 784 15.61 -30.83 20.99
CA ALA A 784 14.94 -29.66 21.50
C ALA A 784 15.87 -28.47 21.23
N ALA A 785 15.35 -27.47 20.52
CA ALA A 785 16.02 -26.18 20.46
C ALA A 785 16.38 -25.82 21.90
N PRO A 786 17.65 -25.55 22.21
CA PRO A 786 18.03 -25.28 23.58
C PRO A 786 17.15 -24.13 24.07
N PRO A 787 16.63 -24.21 25.31
CA PRO A 787 15.79 -23.15 25.83
C PRO A 787 16.55 -21.85 25.68
N VAL A 788 15.90 -20.84 25.11
CA VAL A 788 16.33 -19.44 25.27
C VAL A 788 16.10 -19.13 26.74
N SER A 789 17.01 -19.62 27.58
CA SER A 789 17.20 -19.15 28.93
C SER A 789 17.55 -17.68 28.78
N GLY A 790 16.75 -16.82 29.39
CA GLY A 790 17.22 -15.49 29.72
C GLY A 790 18.59 -15.64 30.38
N ALA A 791 19.57 -14.92 29.86
CA ALA A 791 20.82 -14.76 30.56
C ALA A 791 20.76 -13.42 31.29
N PRO A 792 20.53 -13.39 32.61
CA PRO A 792 21.23 -12.46 33.45
C PRO A 792 22.62 -13.03 33.79
N VAL A 793 23.64 -12.24 33.46
CA VAL A 793 24.90 -12.03 34.18
C VAL A 793 25.81 -13.24 34.47
N GLY A 794 27.00 -13.20 33.84
CA GLY A 794 28.27 -13.46 34.53
C GLY A 794 28.86 -14.87 34.44
N VAL A 795 29.58 -15.18 33.35
CA VAL A 795 30.72 -16.12 33.35
C VAL A 795 31.78 -15.62 32.35
N GLU A 796 33.04 -15.70 32.78
CA GLU A 796 34.30 -15.17 32.25
C GLU A 796 34.48 -15.12 30.70
N ARG A 797 34.70 -13.92 30.16
CA ARG A 797 35.03 -13.65 28.74
C ARG A 797 36.54 -13.62 28.48
N THR A 798 37.26 -14.68 28.78
CA THR A 798 38.71 -14.58 28.94
C THR A 798 39.56 -14.80 27.69
N ASP A 799 39.08 -15.42 26.61
CA ASP A 799 39.87 -15.57 25.37
C ASP A 799 39.33 -14.83 24.14
N LEU A 800 40.26 -14.43 23.27
CA LEU A 800 39.99 -13.62 22.08
C LEU A 800 39.08 -14.36 21.08
N LEU A 801 39.26 -15.68 20.96
CA LEU A 801 38.49 -16.54 20.06
C LEU A 801 36.99 -16.53 20.42
N GLY A 802 36.65 -16.68 21.70
CA GLY A 802 35.27 -16.65 22.16
C GLY A 802 34.58 -15.31 21.88
N ARG A 803 35.32 -14.19 21.98
CA ARG A 803 34.78 -12.85 21.66
C ARG A 803 34.52 -12.68 20.15
N VAL A 804 35.42 -13.17 19.30
CA VAL A 804 35.24 -13.17 17.84
C VAL A 804 34.09 -14.08 17.44
N ALA A 805 33.94 -15.25 18.07
CA ALA A 805 32.82 -16.15 17.85
C ALA A 805 31.48 -15.52 18.25
N ALA A 806 31.43 -14.82 19.39
CA ALA A 806 30.23 -14.09 19.81
C ALA A 806 29.87 -12.97 18.82
N ALA A 807 30.85 -12.22 18.30
CA ALA A 807 30.63 -11.20 17.28
C ALA A 807 30.10 -11.78 15.95
N TYR A 808 30.55 -12.96 15.57
CA TYR A 808 30.01 -13.67 14.40
C TYR A 808 28.58 -14.15 14.65
N ARG A 809 28.31 -14.83 15.77
CA ARG A 809 26.97 -15.32 16.14
C ARG A 809 25.97 -14.18 16.26
N ALA A 810 26.38 -13.03 16.78
CA ALA A 810 25.52 -11.86 16.89
C ALA A 810 25.11 -11.28 15.53
N ARG A 811 26.00 -11.31 14.52
CA ARG A 811 25.72 -10.85 13.16
C ARG A 811 24.98 -11.88 12.30
N ARG A 812 25.20 -13.15 12.60
CA ARG A 812 24.75 -14.29 11.80
C ARG A 812 24.40 -15.46 12.76
N PRO A 813 23.26 -15.37 13.49
CA PRO A 813 22.89 -16.39 14.47
C PRO A 813 22.62 -17.76 13.83
N ASP A 814 22.23 -17.75 12.55
CA ASP A 814 21.84 -18.95 11.81
C ASP A 814 23.02 -19.64 11.09
N VAL A 815 24.25 -19.13 11.24
CA VAL A 815 25.42 -19.68 10.54
C VAL A 815 26.21 -20.61 11.48
N PRO A 816 26.42 -21.89 11.09
CA PRO A 816 27.23 -22.80 11.88
C PRO A 816 28.68 -22.30 11.93
N LEU A 817 29.23 -22.30 13.14
CA LEU A 817 30.56 -21.81 13.45
C LEU A 817 31.31 -22.91 14.18
N ALA A 818 32.41 -23.35 13.59
CA ALA A 818 33.30 -24.35 14.18
C ALA A 818 34.55 -23.67 14.72
N GLU A 819 34.82 -23.87 16.00
CA GLU A 819 36.04 -23.39 16.66
C GLU A 819 37.12 -24.47 16.52
N GLN A 820 38.30 -24.09 16.05
CA GLN A 820 39.45 -24.99 15.86
C GLN A 820 40.64 -24.46 16.66
N ARG A 821 41.36 -25.35 17.34
CA ARG A 821 42.61 -25.04 18.05
C ARG A 821 43.64 -26.13 17.78
N PRO A 822 44.21 -26.17 16.57
CA PRO A 822 45.25 -27.14 16.29
C PRO A 822 46.55 -26.78 17.03
N PRO A 823 47.41 -27.75 17.36
CA PRO A 823 48.68 -27.50 18.05
C PRO A 823 49.57 -26.47 17.35
N GLU A 824 49.49 -26.40 16.02
CA GLU A 824 50.28 -25.50 15.17
C GLU A 824 49.77 -24.04 15.22
N TRP A 825 48.52 -23.82 15.65
CA TRP A 825 47.90 -22.51 15.83
C TRP A 825 47.07 -22.44 17.15
N PRO A 826 47.74 -22.27 18.30
CA PRO A 826 47.13 -22.44 19.63
C PRO A 826 46.09 -21.38 20.00
N ASP A 827 46.21 -20.17 19.44
CA ASP A 827 45.24 -19.08 19.62
C ASP A 827 43.86 -19.41 19.05
N GLY A 828 43.84 -20.33 18.08
CA GLY A 828 42.65 -20.85 17.43
C GLY A 828 42.13 -19.99 16.28
N TYR A 829 41.19 -20.58 15.54
CA TYR A 829 40.49 -19.92 14.44
C TYR A 829 39.08 -20.46 14.32
N LEU A 830 38.25 -19.66 13.66
CA LEU A 830 36.86 -19.97 13.37
C LEU A 830 36.73 -20.34 11.91
N ILE A 831 36.10 -21.47 11.66
CA ILE A 831 35.57 -21.78 10.34
C ILE A 831 34.11 -21.40 10.37
N VAL A 832 33.78 -20.40 9.56
CA VAL A 832 32.41 -19.93 9.38
C VAL A 832 32.00 -20.31 7.97
N THR A 833 30.86 -20.95 7.82
CA THR A 833 30.32 -21.35 6.51
C THR A 833 29.04 -20.55 6.19
N PRO A 834 29.09 -19.20 6.16
CA PRO A 834 27.91 -18.39 5.89
C PRO A 834 27.57 -18.56 4.43
N SER A 835 26.37 -19.07 4.12
CA SER A 835 26.10 -19.40 2.74
C SER A 835 27.25 -20.24 2.17
N GLY A 836 27.86 -21.11 3.01
CA GLY A 836 28.93 -22.12 2.81
C GLY A 836 29.96 -21.90 1.71
N GLU A 837 30.27 -20.64 1.48
CA GLU A 837 31.65 -20.23 1.31
C GLU A 837 32.37 -20.51 2.62
N ARG A 838 33.46 -21.26 2.57
CA ARG A 838 34.27 -21.46 3.76
C ARG A 838 35.04 -20.17 4.01
N ARG A 839 34.77 -19.51 5.14
CA ARG A 839 35.54 -18.36 5.61
C ARG A 839 36.30 -18.77 6.85
N CYS A 840 37.53 -18.28 6.93
CA CYS A 840 38.38 -18.50 8.08
C CYS A 840 38.60 -17.18 8.79
N ALA A 841 38.39 -17.16 10.10
CA ALA A 841 38.74 -16.04 10.95
C ALA A 841 39.66 -16.55 12.08
N GLY A 842 40.95 -16.38 11.89
CA GLY A 842 41.95 -16.62 12.91
C GLY A 842 41.92 -15.54 13.98
N VAL A 843 42.30 -15.91 15.18
CA VAL A 843 42.65 -14.93 16.20
C VAL A 843 44.13 -15.05 16.54
N PHE A 844 44.71 -13.92 16.93
CA PHE A 844 46.07 -13.87 17.46
C PHE A 844 46.09 -12.94 18.67
N ASP A 845 46.45 -13.48 19.84
CA ASP A 845 46.52 -12.73 21.08
C ASP A 845 47.90 -12.08 21.27
N GLY A 846 48.23 -11.13 20.39
CA GLY A 846 49.48 -10.37 20.38
C GLY A 846 49.46 -9.24 19.36
N ASP A 847 50.59 -8.55 19.22
CA ASP A 847 50.77 -7.55 18.16
C ASP A 847 51.16 -8.27 16.86
N PRO A 848 50.37 -8.12 15.78
CA PRO A 848 50.65 -8.83 14.54
C PRO A 848 51.91 -8.25 13.87
N ASP A 849 52.76 -9.13 13.37
CA ASP A 849 53.88 -8.80 12.48
C ASP A 849 53.82 -9.67 11.20
N ALA A 850 54.78 -9.48 10.30
CA ALA A 850 54.81 -10.20 9.03
C ALA A 850 54.97 -11.73 9.21
N ASP A 851 55.73 -12.17 10.22
CA ASP A 851 55.99 -13.58 10.48
C ASP A 851 54.73 -14.29 11.00
N VAL A 852 53.94 -13.61 11.83
CA VAL A 852 52.64 -14.09 12.30
C VAL A 852 51.67 -14.28 11.14
N VAL A 853 51.62 -13.34 10.19
CA VAL A 853 50.75 -13.44 9.01
C VAL A 853 51.18 -14.61 8.12
N GLU A 854 52.48 -14.76 7.83
CA GLU A 854 52.98 -15.88 7.01
C GLU A 854 52.74 -17.24 7.68
N ARG A 855 52.89 -17.32 9.01
CA ARG A 855 52.54 -18.52 9.79
C ARG A 855 51.04 -18.82 9.73
N PHE A 856 50.18 -17.80 9.84
CA PHE A 856 48.73 -17.97 9.70
C PHE A 856 48.36 -18.48 8.29
N VAL A 857 49.02 -17.95 7.26
CA VAL A 857 48.85 -18.42 5.88
C VAL A 857 49.26 -19.87 5.74
N ALA A 858 50.43 -20.24 6.26
CA ALA A 858 50.99 -21.59 6.14
C ALA A 858 50.15 -22.64 6.86
N GLU A 859 49.77 -22.38 8.11
CA GLU A 859 49.17 -23.37 9.00
C GLU A 859 47.63 -23.39 8.95
N VAL A 860 46.99 -22.25 8.68
CA VAL A 860 45.53 -22.12 8.71
C VAL A 860 44.95 -21.90 7.32
N VAL A 861 45.41 -20.88 6.58
CA VAL A 861 44.82 -20.54 5.27
C VAL A 861 45.04 -21.64 4.25
N ARG A 862 46.25 -22.21 4.16
CA ARG A 862 46.54 -23.33 3.24
C ARG A 862 45.81 -24.62 3.60
N ARG A 863 45.63 -24.88 4.90
CA ARG A 863 44.92 -26.04 5.44
C ARG A 863 43.43 -25.96 5.14
N GLU A 864 42.82 -24.82 5.45
CA GLU A 864 41.37 -24.66 5.37
C GLU A 864 40.87 -24.20 4.00
N ARG A 865 41.74 -23.56 3.21
CA ARG A 865 41.49 -23.05 1.85
C ARG A 865 40.18 -22.23 1.79
N PRO A 866 40.10 -21.09 2.51
CA PRO A 866 38.91 -20.27 2.49
C PRO A 866 38.65 -19.70 1.09
N ASN A 867 37.37 -19.48 0.77
CA ASN A 867 36.91 -19.03 -0.54
C ASN A 867 37.22 -17.53 -0.84
N GLY A 868 37.81 -16.82 0.13
CA GLY A 868 38.21 -15.42 0.02
C GLY A 868 39.20 -15.08 1.13
N ASP A 869 39.45 -13.78 1.33
CA ASP A 869 40.44 -13.35 2.32
C ASP A 869 40.14 -13.93 3.70
N ALA A 870 41.13 -14.58 4.30
CA ALA A 870 41.04 -15.03 5.68
C ALA A 870 41.16 -13.81 6.60
N ALA A 871 40.30 -13.70 7.61
CA ALA A 871 40.45 -12.66 8.61
C ALA A 871 41.45 -13.11 9.68
N LEU A 872 42.38 -12.23 10.07
CA LEU A 872 43.22 -12.40 11.25
C LEU A 872 42.86 -11.29 12.25
N VAL A 873 42.11 -11.66 13.29
CA VAL A 873 41.61 -10.71 14.29
C VAL A 873 42.59 -10.62 15.45
N CYS A 874 43.11 -9.41 15.67
CA CYS A 874 44.07 -9.12 16.73
C CYS A 874 43.44 -8.22 17.80
N ARG A 875 44.01 -8.17 19.00
CA ARG A 875 43.51 -7.27 20.06
C ARG A 875 43.60 -5.80 19.67
N ARG A 876 44.66 -5.43 18.93
CA ARG A 876 44.89 -4.09 18.42
C ARG A 876 44.94 -4.12 16.89
N PRO A 877 44.56 -3.01 16.22
CA PRO A 877 44.70 -2.91 14.77
C PRO A 877 46.18 -2.99 14.38
N ALA A 878 46.44 -3.54 13.18
CA ALA A 878 47.78 -3.59 12.61
C ALA A 878 48.15 -2.22 12.04
N ASP A 879 49.44 -1.99 11.79
CA ASP A 879 49.84 -0.84 11.00
C ASP A 879 49.40 -1.00 9.53
N ALA A 880 49.15 0.13 8.85
CA ALA A 880 48.66 0.12 7.46
C ALA A 880 49.62 -0.57 6.46
N THR A 881 50.92 -0.66 6.78
CA THR A 881 51.90 -1.33 5.92
C THR A 881 51.74 -2.85 6.01
N LEU A 882 51.53 -3.37 7.23
CA LEU A 882 51.27 -4.77 7.47
C LEU A 882 49.92 -5.20 6.91
N GLU A 883 48.87 -4.39 7.07
CA GLU A 883 47.54 -4.65 6.47
C GLU A 883 47.62 -4.83 4.95
N HIS A 884 48.33 -3.92 4.27
CA HIS A 884 48.50 -4.00 2.81
C HIS A 884 49.25 -5.27 2.39
N ARG A 885 50.35 -5.59 3.07
CA ARG A 885 51.14 -6.81 2.79
C ARG A 885 50.37 -8.10 3.09
N ALA A 886 49.57 -8.11 4.15
CA ALA A 886 48.75 -9.25 4.50
C ALA A 886 47.63 -9.48 3.47
N LEU A 887 47.03 -8.41 2.95
CA LEU A 887 46.02 -8.48 1.89
C LEU A 887 46.59 -9.08 0.60
N ASP A 888 47.84 -8.78 0.23
CA ASP A 888 48.52 -9.43 -0.91
C ASP A 888 48.67 -10.95 -0.73
N ARG A 889 48.60 -11.44 0.51
CA ARG A 889 48.59 -12.87 0.86
C ARG A 889 47.18 -13.44 1.06
N GLY A 890 46.13 -12.65 0.78
CA GLY A 890 44.74 -13.05 1.00
C GLY A 890 44.38 -13.11 2.48
N VAL A 891 45.01 -12.29 3.33
CA VAL A 891 44.70 -12.19 4.76
C VAL A 891 44.35 -10.75 5.12
N ARG A 892 43.16 -10.54 5.67
CA ARG A 892 42.74 -9.25 6.24
C ARG A 892 43.04 -9.23 7.72
N VAL A 893 44.06 -8.47 8.11
CA VAL A 893 44.34 -8.20 9.52
C VAL A 893 43.40 -7.10 10.01
N THR A 894 42.73 -7.30 11.14
CA THR A 894 41.81 -6.30 11.70
C THR A 894 41.83 -6.33 13.22
N GLY A 895 41.61 -5.17 13.84
CA GLY A 895 41.44 -5.07 15.29
C GLY A 895 40.10 -5.66 15.74
N LEU A 896 40.04 -6.16 16.97
CA LEU A 896 38.81 -6.75 17.53
C LEU A 896 37.62 -5.78 17.49
N ALA A 897 37.84 -4.49 17.71
CA ALA A 897 36.79 -3.48 17.73
C ALA A 897 36.14 -3.27 16.35
N GLU A 898 36.97 -3.07 15.32
CA GLU A 898 36.53 -2.98 13.93
C GLU A 898 35.84 -4.25 13.50
N PHE A 899 36.42 -5.40 13.87
CA PHE A 899 35.82 -6.69 13.62
C PHE A 899 34.43 -6.81 14.26
N GLN A 900 34.24 -6.39 15.51
CA GLN A 900 32.94 -6.43 16.21
C GLN A 900 31.90 -5.52 15.54
N ILE A 901 32.29 -4.29 15.18
CA ILE A 901 31.41 -3.29 14.55
C ILE A 901 31.01 -3.74 13.13
N GLY A 902 31.96 -4.26 12.36
CA GLY A 902 31.77 -4.67 10.98
C GLY A 902 31.79 -3.50 9.98
N ASP A 903 32.25 -3.83 8.77
CA ASP A 903 32.51 -2.87 7.68
C ASP A 903 31.31 -1.96 7.39
N HIS A 904 30.10 -2.52 7.41
CA HIS A 904 28.88 -1.80 7.12
C HIS A 904 28.59 -0.63 8.08
N LEU A 905 28.75 -0.87 9.38
CA LEU A 905 28.57 0.17 10.38
C LEU A 905 29.75 1.13 10.39
N LEU A 906 30.97 0.65 10.13
CA LEU A 906 32.13 1.52 9.95
C LEU A 906 31.92 2.50 8.78
N ASP A 907 31.33 2.06 7.67
CA ASP A 907 30.98 2.91 6.53
C ASP A 907 29.92 3.95 6.90
N PHE A 908 28.86 3.55 7.59
CA PHE A 908 27.86 4.49 8.13
C PHE A 908 28.52 5.58 8.99
N VAL A 909 29.46 5.18 9.84
CA VAL A 909 30.14 6.10 10.75
C VAL A 909 31.07 7.05 9.97
N ARG A 910 31.80 6.57 8.96
CA ARG A 910 32.62 7.40 8.06
C ARG A 910 31.76 8.43 7.32
N GLU A 911 30.61 8.01 6.78
CA GLU A 911 29.67 8.92 6.13
C GLU A 911 29.09 9.95 7.12
N GLN A 912 28.75 9.52 8.34
CA GLN A 912 28.28 10.42 9.38
C GLN A 912 29.33 11.47 9.72
N ALA A 913 30.58 11.06 9.93
CA ALA A 913 31.69 11.98 10.21
C ALA A 913 31.90 12.96 9.05
N GLY A 914 31.83 12.50 7.79
CA GLY A 914 31.91 13.36 6.61
C GLY A 914 30.77 14.39 6.53
N ARG A 915 29.53 13.99 6.82
CA ARG A 915 28.37 14.91 6.88
C ARG A 915 28.50 15.93 8.00
N LEU A 916 29.02 15.51 9.16
CA LEU A 916 29.26 16.41 10.29
C LEU A 916 30.37 17.42 9.98
N ALA A 917 31.45 16.98 9.34
CA ALA A 917 32.53 17.86 8.90
C ALA A 917 32.05 18.91 7.87
N ALA A 918 31.16 18.51 6.96
CA ALA A 918 30.57 19.41 5.96
C ALA A 918 29.40 20.28 6.48
N HIS A 919 29.05 20.20 7.76
CA HIS A 919 27.83 20.82 8.27
C HIS A 919 27.93 22.37 8.28
N PRO A 920 26.99 23.11 7.66
CA PRO A 920 27.14 24.55 7.46
C PRO A 920 27.14 25.38 8.75
N ARG A 921 26.53 24.87 9.83
CA ARG A 921 26.46 25.54 11.14
C ARG A 921 27.42 25.00 12.21
N TYR A 922 27.98 23.81 12.01
CA TYR A 922 28.79 23.10 13.01
C TYR A 922 30.09 22.64 12.34
N ARG A 923 30.83 23.60 11.79
CA ARG A 923 32.08 23.32 11.08
C ARG A 923 33.19 23.04 12.09
N PRO A 924 33.94 21.92 11.99
CA PRO A 924 34.92 21.54 13.01
C PRO A 924 35.93 22.65 13.35
N GLU A 925 36.30 23.48 12.38
CA GLU A 925 37.25 24.58 12.54
C GLU A 925 36.73 25.71 13.45
N LEU A 926 35.41 25.76 13.67
CA LEU A 926 34.75 26.73 14.53
C LEU A 926 34.55 26.21 15.96
N TYR A 927 34.89 24.95 16.23
CA TYR A 927 34.75 24.38 17.56
C TYR A 927 35.98 24.66 18.41
N LEU A 928 35.77 25.30 19.56
CA LEU A 928 36.78 25.45 20.61
C LEU A 928 36.36 24.56 21.78
N SER A 929 37.16 23.54 22.05
CA SER A 929 36.91 22.59 23.14
C SER A 929 37.15 23.29 24.49
N PRO A 930 36.17 23.32 25.41
CA PRO A 930 36.34 23.94 26.72
C PRO A 930 37.48 23.33 27.52
N ALA A 931 38.20 24.14 28.31
CA ALA A 931 39.24 23.63 29.20
C ALA A 931 38.62 22.83 30.36
N ALA A 932 39.10 21.62 30.62
CA ALA A 932 38.64 20.72 31.67
C ALA A 932 39.86 20.25 32.51
N GLY A 933 40.31 21.10 33.44
CA GLY A 933 41.59 20.91 34.14
C GLY A 933 42.78 21.12 33.19
N ASP A 934 43.71 20.17 33.15
CA ASP A 934 44.93 20.22 32.31
C ASP A 934 44.71 19.73 30.85
N THR A 935 43.48 19.33 30.49
CA THR A 935 43.11 18.84 29.14
C THR A 935 41.88 19.56 28.63
N ASP A 936 41.59 19.46 27.33
CA ASP A 936 40.31 19.92 26.79
C ASP A 936 39.19 18.88 26.99
N LEU A 937 37.95 19.36 27.08
CA LEU A 937 36.78 18.54 27.39
C LEU A 937 36.50 17.47 26.35
N LEU A 938 36.62 17.79 25.05
CA LEU A 938 36.41 16.82 23.97
C LEU A 938 37.39 15.65 24.08
N THR A 939 38.67 15.91 24.36
CA THR A 939 39.68 14.87 24.61
C THR A 939 39.33 14.03 25.84
N LEU A 940 38.89 14.67 26.92
CA LEU A 940 38.48 13.97 28.14
C LEU A 940 37.26 13.07 27.90
N LEU A 941 36.22 13.56 27.21
CA LEU A 941 35.02 12.79 26.89
C LEU A 941 35.32 11.63 25.95
N ARG A 942 36.17 11.83 24.95
CA ARG A 942 36.63 10.77 24.04
C ARG A 942 37.37 9.67 24.81
N ALA A 943 38.34 10.04 25.65
CA ALA A 943 39.09 9.07 26.45
C ALA A 943 38.19 8.29 27.42
N ARG A 944 37.13 8.92 27.93
CA ARG A 944 36.22 8.30 28.91
C ARG A 944 35.21 7.36 28.25
N THR A 945 34.60 7.77 27.16
CA THR A 945 33.64 6.94 26.39
C THR A 945 34.32 5.79 25.66
N ALA A 946 35.64 5.83 25.46
CA ALA A 946 36.43 4.71 24.98
C ALA A 946 36.70 3.64 26.06
N ARG A 947 36.46 3.91 27.36
CA ARG A 947 36.68 2.91 28.41
C ARG A 947 35.56 1.86 28.42
N PRO A 948 35.90 0.56 28.58
CA PRO A 948 34.89 -0.47 28.78
C PRO A 948 34.15 -0.25 30.11
N GLY A 949 32.85 -0.57 30.16
CA GLY A 949 32.05 -0.53 31.39
C GLY A 949 30.78 0.31 31.33
N GLY A 950 30.67 1.20 30.34
CA GLY A 950 29.49 2.03 30.09
C GLY A 950 29.12 2.98 31.25
N GLY A 951 28.31 3.98 30.96
CA GLY A 951 28.02 5.03 31.94
C GLY A 951 27.34 6.25 31.33
N ILE A 952 27.01 7.21 32.18
CA ILE A 952 26.33 8.44 31.77
C ILE A 952 27.22 9.62 32.01
N ILE A 953 27.32 10.47 30.99
CA ILE A 953 27.93 11.79 31.06
C ILE A 953 26.81 12.81 30.90
N ALA A 954 26.50 13.50 31.99
CA ALA A 954 25.51 14.57 32.01
C ALA A 954 26.22 15.92 31.89
N VAL A 955 26.01 16.61 30.76
CA VAL A 955 26.59 17.92 30.48
C VAL A 955 25.52 19.01 30.65
N SER A 956 25.65 19.82 31.69
CA SER A 956 24.80 20.98 31.94
C SER A 956 25.43 22.27 31.41
N GLY A 957 24.60 23.29 31.15
CA GLY A 957 25.06 24.65 30.83
C GLY A 957 23.96 25.47 30.17
N ASP A 958 24.15 26.79 30.05
CA ASP A 958 23.14 27.70 29.48
C ASP A 958 22.96 27.60 27.95
N SER A 959 21.89 28.20 27.42
CA SER A 959 21.69 28.30 25.97
C SER A 959 22.92 28.94 25.31
N GLY A 960 23.47 28.31 24.26
CA GLY A 960 24.61 28.86 23.51
C GLY A 960 26.00 28.47 24.03
N THR A 961 26.13 27.69 25.12
CA THR A 961 27.43 27.20 25.63
C THR A 961 28.09 26.11 24.77
N GLY A 962 27.63 25.89 23.54
CA GLY A 962 28.24 24.92 22.62
C GLY A 962 27.91 23.44 22.88
N LYS A 963 26.99 23.09 23.79
CA LYS A 963 26.59 21.69 24.09
C LYS A 963 26.25 20.84 22.86
N SER A 964 25.38 21.36 21.99
CA SER A 964 24.98 20.69 20.75
C SER A 964 26.15 20.57 19.75
N PHE A 965 27.11 21.51 19.79
CA PHE A 965 28.34 21.46 19.01
C PHE A 965 29.29 20.39 19.56
N LEU A 966 29.48 20.34 20.88
CA LEU A 966 30.25 19.29 21.56
C LEU A 966 29.77 17.88 21.21
N LEU A 967 28.46 17.61 21.21
CA LEU A 967 27.93 16.29 20.81
C LEU A 967 28.28 15.94 19.37
N ARG A 968 28.22 16.91 18.45
CA ARG A 968 28.51 16.69 17.03
C ARG A 968 30.00 16.48 16.78
N GLU A 969 30.85 17.22 17.48
CA GLU A 969 32.30 16.99 17.43
C GLU A 969 32.68 15.66 18.07
N LEU A 970 32.06 15.29 19.19
CA LEU A 970 32.25 13.99 19.82
C LEU A 970 31.84 12.86 18.87
N ALA A 971 30.69 12.98 18.20
CA ALA A 971 30.25 12.03 17.17
C ALA A 971 31.22 11.93 15.98
N ARG A 972 31.99 12.97 15.69
CA ARG A 972 32.97 13.02 14.61
C ARG A 972 34.30 12.39 14.99
N VAL A 973 34.75 12.57 16.24
CA VAL A 973 36.09 12.10 16.70
C VAL A 973 36.07 10.70 17.31
N LEU A 974 34.94 10.26 17.88
CA LEU A 974 34.81 8.92 18.48
C LEU A 974 35.17 7.74 17.56
N PRO A 975 34.88 7.81 16.24
CA PRO A 975 35.25 6.74 15.32
C PRO A 975 36.73 6.66 14.99
N THR A 976 37.51 7.69 15.36
CA THR A 976 38.92 7.80 15.02
C THR A 976 39.75 7.20 16.16
N GLY A 977 40.76 6.39 15.84
CA GLY A 977 41.68 5.78 16.82
C GLY A 977 41.64 4.25 16.84
N ASP A 978 42.44 3.66 17.73
CA ASP A 978 42.74 2.21 17.72
C ASP A 978 41.60 1.31 18.25
N ASP A 979 40.59 1.91 18.91
CA ASP A 979 39.44 1.20 19.49
C ASP A 979 38.13 1.94 19.14
N PRO A 980 37.68 1.88 17.87
CA PRO A 980 36.53 2.64 17.42
C PRO A 980 35.23 2.25 18.14
N VAL A 981 34.34 3.25 18.26
CA VAL A 981 32.96 3.09 18.72
C VAL A 981 31.99 3.73 17.72
N VAL A 982 30.72 3.34 17.78
CA VAL A 982 29.65 3.81 16.90
C VAL A 982 28.84 4.90 17.61
N PRO A 983 29.05 6.19 17.28
CA PRO A 983 28.28 7.28 17.87
C PRO A 983 26.91 7.42 17.19
N ILE A 984 25.84 7.45 17.99
CA ILE A 984 24.46 7.62 17.52
C ILE A 984 23.88 8.93 18.09
N LEU A 985 23.66 9.90 17.21
CA LEU A 985 22.95 11.15 17.54
C LEU A 985 21.44 10.88 17.58
N LEU A 986 20.87 10.92 18.78
CA LEU A 986 19.44 10.73 19.05
C LEU A 986 18.74 12.09 19.23
N ASP A 987 17.67 12.30 18.46
CA ASP A 987 16.68 13.35 18.72
C ASP A 987 15.58 12.75 19.61
N PRO A 988 15.02 13.50 20.58
CA PRO A 988 13.94 13.00 21.43
C PRO A 988 12.71 12.65 20.57
N PRO A 989 12.04 11.51 20.85
CA PRO A 989 10.87 11.11 20.10
C PRO A 989 9.69 12.06 20.33
N GLU A 990 8.81 12.15 19.31
CA GLU A 990 7.56 12.92 19.41
C GLU A 990 6.71 12.46 20.61
N ARG A 991 6.05 13.44 21.26
CA ARG A 991 5.28 13.24 22.50
C ARG A 991 4.37 12.00 22.42
N GLY A 992 4.55 11.08 23.36
CA GLY A 992 3.61 9.97 23.62
C GLY A 992 3.95 8.61 23.00
N ARG A 993 5.03 8.48 22.21
CA ARG A 993 5.40 7.18 21.60
C ARG A 993 6.54 6.50 22.36
N ARG A 994 6.23 5.41 23.07
CA ARG A 994 7.22 4.51 23.69
C ARG A 994 7.70 3.51 22.64
N ALA A 995 8.84 3.78 22.00
CA ALA A 995 9.54 2.79 21.16
C ALA A 995 10.73 2.22 21.95
N PRO A 996 11.05 0.92 21.82
CA PRO A 996 12.23 0.34 22.43
C PRO A 996 13.53 0.93 21.82
N LEU A 997 14.62 0.92 22.59
CA LEU A 997 15.87 1.63 22.25
C LEU A 997 16.54 1.09 20.99
N ASP A 998 16.46 -0.23 20.75
CA ASP A 998 16.96 -0.87 19.54
C ASP A 998 16.21 -0.40 18.29
N GLU A 999 14.89 -0.19 18.35
CA GLU A 999 14.11 0.40 17.25
C GLU A 999 14.50 1.87 16.98
N LEU A 1000 14.81 2.65 18.02
CA LEU A 1000 15.27 4.04 17.85
C LEU A 1000 16.65 4.09 17.19
N ILE A 1001 17.58 3.25 17.63
CA ILE A 1001 18.91 3.11 17.03
C ILE A 1001 18.78 2.62 15.59
N ALA A 1002 17.98 1.58 15.34
CA ALA A 1002 17.73 1.05 14.01
C ALA A 1002 17.14 2.12 13.07
N ALA A 1003 16.13 2.86 13.52
CA ALA A 1003 15.54 3.94 12.76
C ALA A 1003 16.57 5.04 12.41
N ARG A 1004 17.49 5.35 13.34
CA ARG A 1004 18.54 6.35 13.12
C ARG A 1004 19.61 5.87 12.15
N LEU A 1005 20.03 4.60 12.26
CA LEU A 1005 20.96 3.94 11.36
C LEU A 1005 20.41 3.93 9.93
N VAL A 1006 19.16 3.45 9.73
CA VAL A 1006 18.51 3.43 8.41
C VAL A 1006 18.40 4.83 7.81
N ARG A 1007 17.98 5.83 8.60
CA ARG A 1007 17.91 7.23 8.14
C ARG A 1007 19.27 7.81 7.73
N GLY A 1008 20.36 7.35 8.35
CA GLY A 1008 21.70 7.84 8.05
C GLY A 1008 22.46 6.99 7.03
N GLY A 1009 21.81 6.07 6.32
CA GLY A 1009 22.38 5.34 5.18
C GLY A 1009 22.80 3.89 5.46
N ALA A 1010 22.58 3.40 6.69
CA ALA A 1010 22.89 2.02 7.04
C ALA A 1010 22.00 1.04 6.24
N ARG A 1011 22.61 0.36 5.26
CA ARG A 1011 22.02 -0.68 4.38
C ARG A 1011 21.60 -2.01 5.06
N GLU A 1012 22.23 -2.40 6.17
CA GLU A 1012 21.98 -3.60 6.95
C GLU A 1012 21.86 -3.19 8.42
N VAL A 1013 20.78 -3.58 9.09
CA VAL A 1013 20.50 -3.22 10.48
C VAL A 1013 19.89 -4.43 11.17
N ASP A 1014 20.70 -5.15 11.93
CA ASP A 1014 20.28 -6.34 12.67
C ASP A 1014 20.10 -6.02 14.16
N ALA A 1015 18.92 -6.36 14.70
CA ALA A 1015 18.60 -6.06 16.10
C ALA A 1015 19.45 -6.88 17.10
N GLY A 1016 19.84 -8.11 16.74
CA GLY A 1016 20.71 -8.96 17.55
C GLY A 1016 22.13 -8.40 17.64
N HIS A 1017 22.68 -7.95 16.51
CA HIS A 1017 23.97 -7.28 16.44
C HIS A 1017 23.97 -5.93 17.16
N ILE A 1018 22.87 -5.16 17.07
CA ILE A 1018 22.71 -3.92 17.86
C ILE A 1018 22.79 -4.21 19.36
N ARG A 1019 22.04 -5.21 19.84
CA ARG A 1019 22.06 -5.61 21.27
C ARG A 1019 23.42 -6.12 21.71
N TYR A 1020 24.10 -6.89 20.86
CA TYR A 1020 25.48 -7.33 21.11
C TYR A 1020 26.45 -6.14 21.24
N LEU A 1021 26.42 -5.20 20.29
CA LEU A 1021 27.29 -4.02 20.31
C LEU A 1021 26.97 -3.09 21.48
N LEU A 1022 25.68 -2.98 21.86
CA LEU A 1022 25.29 -2.29 23.09
C LEU A 1022 25.95 -2.98 24.28
N ALA A 1023 25.80 -4.30 24.45
CA ALA A 1023 26.39 -5.07 25.55
C ALA A 1023 27.94 -5.08 25.56
N GLU A 1024 28.59 -4.95 24.40
CA GLU A 1024 30.04 -4.76 24.29
C GLU A 1024 30.49 -3.31 24.55
N GLY A 1025 29.56 -2.36 24.74
CA GLY A 1025 29.88 -0.95 24.93
C GLY A 1025 30.38 -0.26 23.66
N ARG A 1026 30.07 -0.80 22.48
CA ARG A 1026 30.50 -0.28 21.17
C ARG A 1026 29.60 0.83 20.64
N PHE A 1027 28.43 1.05 21.22
CA PHE A 1027 27.59 2.20 20.92
C PHE A 1027 27.75 3.29 21.96
N VAL A 1028 27.88 4.53 21.48
CA VAL A 1028 27.80 5.74 22.31
C VAL A 1028 26.57 6.53 21.89
N LEU A 1029 25.62 6.69 22.82
CA LEU A 1029 24.37 7.40 22.57
C LEU A 1029 24.53 8.87 22.91
N LEU A 1030 24.27 9.75 21.95
CA LEU A 1030 24.47 11.19 22.07
C LEU A 1030 23.10 11.87 21.95
N CYS A 1031 22.55 12.32 23.07
CA CYS A 1031 21.19 12.83 23.15
C CYS A 1031 21.19 14.36 23.23
N ASP A 1032 20.71 15.01 22.16
CA ASP A 1032 20.50 16.47 22.07
C ASP A 1032 19.01 16.79 22.35
N GLY A 1033 18.69 17.88 23.03
CA GLY A 1033 17.29 18.33 23.18
C GLY A 1033 16.48 17.72 24.33
N LEU A 1034 17.11 17.27 25.42
CA LEU A 1034 16.40 16.77 26.61
C LEU A 1034 15.42 17.81 27.22
N ASP A 1035 15.68 19.10 26.99
CA ASP A 1035 14.86 20.23 27.44
C ASP A 1035 13.48 20.30 26.73
N ASP A 1036 13.33 19.70 25.55
CA ASP A 1036 12.12 19.79 24.73
C ASP A 1036 11.08 18.71 25.08
N ILE A 1037 11.44 17.79 25.99
CA ILE A 1037 10.54 16.76 26.53
C ILE A 1037 9.62 17.41 27.56
N GLY A 1038 8.55 18.05 27.07
CA GLY A 1038 7.59 18.78 27.89
C GLY A 1038 6.94 17.92 28.99
N VAL A 1039 6.78 18.51 30.17
CA VAL A 1039 6.04 17.96 31.32
C VAL A 1039 4.59 17.66 30.91
N PRO A 1040 4.09 16.42 31.07
CA PRO A 1040 2.66 16.13 30.89
C PRO A 1040 1.86 16.87 31.97
N SER A 1041 0.89 17.69 31.56
CA SER A 1041 -0.08 18.29 32.48
C SER A 1041 -0.88 17.20 33.19
N GLY A 1042 -0.53 16.91 34.45
CA GLY A 1042 -1.21 15.91 35.28
C GLY A 1042 -0.30 15.04 36.17
N TYR A 1043 1.03 15.14 36.06
CA TYR A 1043 1.97 14.48 36.97
C TYR A 1043 2.86 15.51 37.66
N ASP A 1044 2.94 15.44 39.00
CA ASP A 1044 3.71 16.36 39.86
C ASP A 1044 5.24 16.15 39.81
N SER A 1045 5.77 15.39 38.83
CA SER A 1045 7.21 15.30 38.59
C SER A 1045 7.49 14.93 37.14
N PRO A 1046 8.51 15.53 36.49
CA PRO A 1046 9.01 15.01 35.23
C PRO A 1046 9.46 13.57 35.49
N ARG A 1047 8.90 12.60 34.76
CA ARG A 1047 9.55 11.30 34.66
C ARG A 1047 10.52 11.42 33.50
N PRO A 1048 11.85 11.47 33.73
CA PRO A 1048 12.81 11.43 32.65
C PRO A 1048 12.52 10.21 31.78
N TRP A 1049 12.71 10.36 30.46
CA TRP A 1049 12.55 9.29 29.49
C TRP A 1049 13.20 8.01 30.03
N PRO A 1050 12.42 6.94 30.34
CA PRO A 1050 12.99 5.75 30.93
C PRO A 1050 13.74 5.03 29.81
N ILE A 1051 15.04 5.28 29.71
CA ILE A 1051 15.92 4.41 28.92
C ILE A 1051 16.08 3.18 29.79
N PRO A 1052 15.43 2.05 29.47
CA PRO A 1052 15.51 0.88 30.32
C PRO A 1052 16.97 0.48 30.41
N ALA A 1053 17.46 0.20 31.62
CA ALA A 1053 18.62 -0.65 31.75
C ALA A 1053 18.30 -1.93 30.96
N LEU A 1054 18.99 -2.12 29.83
CA LEU A 1054 18.87 -3.31 29.01
C LEU A 1054 19.41 -4.47 29.85
N ASP A 1055 18.63 -5.52 30.13
CA ASP A 1055 19.05 -6.82 30.70
C ASP A 1055 20.46 -6.87 31.34
N GLY A 1056 20.69 -6.09 32.41
CA GLY A 1056 21.95 -6.10 33.18
C GLY A 1056 23.14 -5.29 32.64
N PHE A 1057 23.00 -4.45 31.60
CA PHE A 1057 24.07 -3.64 31.02
C PHE A 1057 23.67 -2.16 30.75
N THR A 1058 24.63 -1.25 30.87
CA THR A 1058 24.44 0.20 30.65
C THR A 1058 25.36 0.69 29.52
N PRO A 1059 24.86 1.20 28.38
CA PRO A 1059 25.71 1.77 27.33
C PRO A 1059 26.30 3.12 27.74
N TRP A 1060 27.34 3.57 27.03
CA TRP A 1060 27.81 4.95 27.17
C TRP A 1060 26.78 5.93 26.60
N MET A 1061 26.42 6.94 27.39
CA MET A 1061 25.46 7.95 27.02
C MET A 1061 25.94 9.33 27.40
N VAL A 1062 25.81 10.29 26.48
CA VAL A 1062 26.09 11.70 26.73
C VAL A 1062 24.78 12.46 26.60
N LEU A 1063 24.34 13.02 27.72
CA LEU A 1063 23.11 13.80 27.84
C LEU A 1063 23.47 15.27 27.94
N VAL A 1064 22.85 16.12 27.13
CA VAL A 1064 23.00 17.57 27.24
C VAL A 1064 21.66 18.23 27.58
N SER A 1065 21.67 19.16 28.53
CA SER A 1065 20.46 19.89 28.96
C SER A 1065 20.82 21.24 29.59
N ARG A 1066 19.88 22.18 29.59
CA ARG A 1066 19.97 23.42 30.37
C ARG A 1066 19.47 23.25 31.80
N ASN A 1067 18.74 22.18 32.10
CA ASN A 1067 18.10 21.93 33.38
C ASN A 1067 18.84 20.87 34.19
N GLU A 1068 19.56 21.29 35.23
CA GLU A 1068 20.30 20.37 36.10
C GLU A 1068 19.39 19.41 36.88
N SER A 1069 18.18 19.83 37.23
CA SER A 1069 17.20 18.96 37.90
C SER A 1069 16.81 17.79 36.99
N LEU A 1070 16.61 18.07 35.70
CA LEU A 1070 16.20 17.08 34.72
C LEU A 1070 17.34 16.08 34.42
N LEU A 1071 18.59 16.55 34.36
CA LEU A 1071 19.77 15.68 34.33
C LEU A 1071 19.91 14.86 35.61
N GLY A 1072 19.65 15.46 36.77
CA GLY A 1072 19.68 14.78 38.07
C GLY A 1072 18.70 13.62 38.13
N GLU A 1073 17.45 13.85 37.72
CA GLU A 1073 16.42 12.81 37.62
C GLU A 1073 16.81 11.71 36.62
N ALA A 1074 17.32 12.08 35.44
CA ALA A 1074 17.76 11.11 34.43
C ALA A 1074 18.92 10.23 34.92
N CYS A 1075 19.84 10.81 35.71
CA CYS A 1075 20.97 10.10 36.30
C CYS A 1075 20.58 9.26 37.53
N ALA A 1076 19.47 9.58 38.21
CA ALA A 1076 19.05 8.88 39.44
C ALA A 1076 18.74 7.39 39.22
N ALA A 1077 18.50 6.99 37.97
CA ALA A 1077 18.28 5.59 37.59
C ALA A 1077 19.59 4.77 37.47
N TYR A 1078 20.76 5.38 37.70
CA TYR A 1078 22.07 4.77 37.46
C TYR A 1078 22.96 4.74 38.71
N PRO A 1079 23.86 3.75 38.85
CA PRO A 1079 24.85 3.72 39.92
C PRO A 1079 25.71 4.99 39.94
N ALA A 1080 25.93 5.57 41.12
CA ALA A 1080 26.64 6.85 41.26
C ALA A 1080 28.07 6.82 40.70
N ASP A 1081 28.75 5.67 40.78
CA ASP A 1081 30.09 5.43 40.22
C ASP A 1081 30.12 5.45 38.68
N ARG A 1082 28.96 5.35 38.04
CA ARG A 1082 28.80 5.35 36.57
C ARG A 1082 28.21 6.64 36.03
N VAL A 1083 27.98 7.63 36.88
CA VAL A 1083 27.47 8.95 36.49
C VAL A 1083 28.61 9.95 36.58
N HIS A 1084 28.80 10.72 35.51
CA HIS A 1084 29.80 11.79 35.44
C HIS A 1084 29.11 13.07 35.05
N ARG A 1085 29.30 14.12 35.83
CA ARG A 1085 28.63 15.39 35.62
C ARG A 1085 29.66 16.42 35.15
N VAL A 1086 29.30 17.17 34.12
CA VAL A 1086 30.13 18.25 33.58
C VAL A 1086 29.25 19.48 33.47
N ARG A 1087 29.71 20.61 34.00
CA ARG A 1087 29.04 21.90 33.82
C ARG A 1087 29.88 22.77 32.89
N LEU A 1088 29.25 23.24 31.81
CA LEU A 1088 29.83 24.22 30.88
C LEU A 1088 29.45 25.63 31.32
N ASP A 1089 30.45 26.46 31.61
CA ASP A 1089 30.24 27.87 31.88
C ASP A 1089 30.28 28.72 30.59
N GLY A 1090 29.76 29.95 30.67
CA GLY A 1090 29.79 30.90 29.56
C GLY A 1090 31.18 31.48 29.25
N SER A 1091 32.21 31.13 30.04
CA SER A 1091 33.59 31.61 29.89
C SER A 1091 34.46 30.68 29.06
N GLY A 1092 33.96 29.49 28.70
CA GLY A 1092 34.67 28.49 27.92
C GLY A 1092 35.44 27.47 28.76
N ALA A 1093 35.15 27.36 30.06
CA ALA A 1093 35.67 26.31 30.93
C ALA A 1093 34.60 25.27 31.26
N ALA A 1094 35.05 24.05 31.55
CA ALA A 1094 34.23 22.91 31.94
C ALA A 1094 34.60 22.47 33.36
N GLU A 1095 33.64 22.57 34.27
CA GLU A 1095 33.76 22.09 35.64
C GLU A 1095 33.33 20.62 35.72
N ILE A 1096 34.23 19.73 36.15
CA ILE A 1096 33.92 18.31 36.37
C ILE A 1096 33.35 18.17 37.78
N LEU A 1097 32.08 17.77 37.86
CA LEU A 1097 31.37 17.51 39.10
C LEU A 1097 31.47 16.01 39.41
N GLY A 1098 31.97 15.69 40.60
CA GLY A 1098 32.34 14.34 41.05
C GLY A 1098 31.27 13.27 40.87
#